data_AF-A0A1Y6LWJ7-F1
#
_entry.id   AF-A0A1Y6LWJ7-F1
#
_cell.length_a   1.000
_cell.length_b   1.000
_cell.length_c   1.000
_cell.angle_alpha   90.00
_cell.angle_beta   90.00
_cell.angle_gamma   90.00
#
_symmetry.space_group_name_H-M   'P 1'
#
loop_
_entity.id
_entity.type
_entity.pdbx_description
1 polymer ?
#
loop_
_entity_poly.entity_id
_entity_poly.type
_entity_poly.pdbx_seq_one_letter_code
_entity_poly.pdbx_strand_id
1 'polypeptide(L)'
;MIPFLLEIFFTPPSDATSTMIRDLFKVETLDVRFASPTGQPHKTAQPSKWNTPEYYLYYLVFLTIPFMMFKSVYDVSQPEHPGYQNYEKLLSPGWIPGRKVDNSDSQYSGFRENIPYMTVLLLLHPILRRGYEKLRSGDATNKVNGKPPAGTSASRTSDARFSARATFDLGFAIILLIALHGVSTIKIFLILYINFKIATALPKQHAGVATWVFNVGILFANELGSGYRFGDIARILLPSTTSSVEKPFTENWGTWLDSYGGLLPRWEILFNITVLRLIAFNFDYLWMLDRRAGSPVEKKNLDVTALPERERVSIGAQPHDFTMFNYFAYVLYSPLYLAGPIINFNDYVSQSRHPLSSTSLSRTIPYAIRFVLCVLCMELVLHYLYAVAISKSNPNWSETYSPFQLSMLGYFNLHIVWLKLLIPWRFFRLWALRDGIDPPENMVRCMSDNYSALAFWRGWHRSFNRFVVRYIYVPMGGSGQGKIRAMVNYLSVFTFVALWHDINLRLLMWGWLISLFVLPEVLATLAFPARKWQDSPTKYRILCGIGAVGNILMMMAANLVGFALGLDGLKGLVDGIVGSLGGRVFLLAACLTLFVGAQVMFEIRESEKRRGQRPYTILTSTMNSSTLSNLQGELPAPVLAFIDNAISSFHKLPGSAIFLRYIRSSYQDDPVRSAVELFLFIFAVRYLLAPSYSTKKTKNVPLTEDEIDELVEDWTPEPLAGPETDFERVENEKRPIIVGPAGPKAKLQTGRTAINLASYNHYNFAANPELTAKAISTVRTYGVGPCSPPGFYGTQDVHMKSEADIAAHLGVQACIIYAQSFSTISSVIPAFSKRGDVIVADKAVNYPIRKGLQISRSTVRWYEHNDMEDLERVLARVVKEGQGKPLTRRFIVTEGLCENVGDVVDLPKLIELKLRYKFRLILDETWSYGILGRSGRGVTEHQNVDPTNIDMIIGGLAGCMASGGGFCAGTSEIVEHQRLSASAYTFSAALPALLATTASETVTLLQEDPSIIATLRENIKAIRAQLDPRSDWIRITSALDNPVLLLVLKDQVVQDRGLTRLEQEMLLQDCVEESLNNNVLITRLKSMPIGPGSTPRDVEKEWQPQPALKVCVTSGLTKKETEKAGTVIRHAITTVLKSKKWQR
;
A
#
# COMPACT_ATOMS: atom_id res chain seq x y z
N MET A 1 -5.93 -14.99 -35.28
CA MET A 1 -5.29 -14.30 -36.44
C MET A 1 -5.89 -12.93 -36.68
N ILE A 2 -7.20 -12.77 -36.96
CA ILE A 2 -7.83 -11.46 -37.21
C ILE A 2 -7.69 -10.47 -36.03
N PRO A 3 -7.86 -10.82 -34.74
CA PRO A 3 -7.64 -9.86 -33.64
C PRO A 3 -6.18 -9.41 -33.48
N PHE A 4 -5.23 -10.32 -33.73
CA PHE A 4 -3.78 -10.07 -33.66
C PHE A 4 -3.26 -9.32 -34.89
N LEU A 5 -3.79 -9.64 -36.08
CA LEU A 5 -3.59 -8.86 -37.31
C LEU A 5 -4.28 -7.49 -37.19
N LEU A 6 -5.43 -7.37 -36.52
CA LEU A 6 -6.07 -6.07 -36.27
C LEU A 6 -5.26 -5.22 -35.27
N GLU A 7 -4.69 -5.82 -34.23
CA GLU A 7 -3.74 -5.14 -33.32
C GLU A 7 -2.49 -4.63 -34.07
N ILE A 8 -1.93 -5.44 -34.99
CA ILE A 8 -0.71 -5.12 -35.75
C ILE A 8 -0.96 -4.15 -36.92
N PHE A 9 -2.05 -4.31 -37.68
CA PHE A 9 -2.33 -3.52 -38.89
C PHE A 9 -3.09 -2.21 -38.63
N PHE A 10 -3.77 -2.05 -37.49
CA PHE A 10 -4.56 -0.84 -37.19
C PHE A 10 -4.02 0.02 -36.02
N THR A 11 -2.81 -0.25 -35.50
CA THR A 11 -2.08 0.72 -34.65
C THR A 11 -1.05 1.50 -35.48
N PRO A 12 -1.41 2.63 -36.12
CA PRO A 12 -0.44 3.44 -36.85
C PRO A 12 0.55 4.13 -35.90
N PRO A 13 1.74 4.52 -36.38
CA PRO A 13 2.83 5.03 -35.56
C PRO A 13 2.76 6.54 -35.23
N SER A 14 1.61 7.23 -35.35
CA SER A 14 1.53 8.69 -35.15
C SER A 14 0.58 9.15 -34.04
N ASP A 15 1.08 10.04 -33.18
CA ASP A 15 0.41 10.70 -32.05
C ASP A 15 -0.65 11.76 -32.45
N ALA A 16 -0.96 11.90 -33.74
CA ALA A 16 -1.84 12.94 -34.25
C ALA A 16 -3.05 12.34 -34.98
N THR A 17 -4.04 11.80 -34.24
CA THR A 17 -5.50 11.84 -34.53
C THR A 17 -6.28 10.84 -33.65
N SER A 18 -7.27 11.36 -32.93
CA SER A 18 -8.26 10.63 -32.13
C SER A 18 -9.29 9.96 -33.05
N THR A 19 -9.15 8.67 -33.32
CA THR A 19 -10.24 7.87 -33.91
C THR A 19 -10.59 6.71 -32.98
N MET A 20 -11.89 6.56 -32.69
CA MET A 20 -12.47 5.53 -31.82
C MET A 20 -12.01 4.10 -32.15
N ILE A 21 -11.63 3.84 -33.40
CA ILE A 21 -11.10 2.56 -33.89
C ILE A 21 -9.66 2.29 -33.39
N ARG A 22 -8.80 3.31 -33.30
CA ARG A 22 -7.42 3.16 -32.77
C ARG A 22 -7.44 2.81 -31.28
N ASP A 23 -8.37 3.40 -30.54
CA ASP A 23 -8.55 3.15 -29.11
C ASP A 23 -9.24 1.81 -28.84
N LEU A 24 -9.94 1.26 -29.83
CA LEU A 24 -10.64 0.00 -29.72
C LEU A 24 -9.71 -1.18 -29.50
N PHE A 25 -8.41 -1.13 -29.83
CA PHE A 25 -7.45 -2.25 -29.64
C PHE A 25 -6.40 -2.02 -28.53
N LYS A 26 -6.42 -0.86 -27.86
CA LYS A 26 -5.59 -0.54 -26.68
C LYS A 26 -5.78 -1.47 -25.47
N VAL A 27 -4.72 -1.91 -24.81
CA VAL A 27 -4.82 -2.80 -23.63
C VAL A 27 -5.62 -2.14 -22.49
N GLU A 28 -5.59 -0.81 -22.37
CA GLU A 28 -6.36 -0.05 -21.37
C GLU A 28 -7.88 -0.09 -21.59
N THR A 29 -8.30 -0.35 -22.83
CA THR A 29 -9.72 -0.55 -23.16
C THR A 29 -10.23 -1.91 -22.67
N LEU A 30 -9.33 -2.87 -22.41
CA LEU A 30 -9.68 -4.11 -21.71
C LEU A 30 -9.80 -3.87 -20.21
N ASP A 31 -8.85 -3.16 -19.63
CA ASP A 31 -8.80 -2.96 -18.18
C ASP A 31 -8.03 -1.67 -17.86
N VAL A 32 -8.68 -0.75 -17.13
CA VAL A 32 -8.12 0.56 -16.77
C VAL A 32 -6.85 0.47 -15.94
N ARG A 33 -6.60 -0.70 -15.34
CA ARG A 33 -5.43 -0.95 -14.48
C ARG A 33 -4.13 -1.07 -15.28
N PHE A 34 -4.21 -0.96 -16.61
CA PHE A 34 -3.07 -0.82 -17.51
C PHE A 34 -2.77 0.64 -17.89
N ALA A 35 -3.64 1.58 -17.55
CA ALA A 35 -3.43 3.00 -17.80
C ALA A 35 -2.40 3.58 -16.82
N SER A 36 -1.54 4.46 -17.33
CA SER A 36 -0.63 5.27 -16.51
C SER A 36 -1.43 6.25 -15.64
N PRO A 37 -1.12 6.41 -14.34
CA PRO A 37 -1.69 7.47 -13.52
C PRO A 37 -1.33 8.87 -14.02
N THR A 38 -0.17 9.03 -14.66
CA THR A 38 0.42 10.32 -15.07
C THR A 38 0.42 10.55 -16.58
N GLY A 39 0.26 9.50 -17.38
CA GLY A 39 0.28 9.56 -18.86
C GLY A 39 1.67 9.77 -19.47
N GLN A 40 2.75 9.76 -18.67
CA GLN A 40 4.11 10.01 -19.14
C GLN A 40 4.85 8.73 -19.55
N PRO A 41 5.71 8.76 -20.58
CA PRO A 41 6.54 7.63 -21.00
C PRO A 41 7.40 7.06 -19.87
N HIS A 42 7.61 5.73 -19.87
CA HIS A 42 8.51 5.07 -18.93
C HIS A 42 9.97 5.52 -19.15
N LYS A 43 10.74 5.76 -18.08
CA LYS A 43 12.12 6.30 -18.14
C LYS A 43 13.10 5.46 -18.97
N THR A 44 12.84 4.16 -19.09
CA THR A 44 13.67 3.19 -19.81
C THR A 44 13.17 2.87 -21.23
N ALA A 45 12.19 3.62 -21.76
CA ALA A 45 11.58 3.33 -23.05
C ALA A 45 12.54 3.61 -24.21
N GLN A 46 12.72 2.63 -25.10
CA GLN A 46 13.58 2.76 -26.29
C GLN A 46 12.83 3.45 -27.45
N PRO A 47 13.52 4.08 -28.42
CA PRO A 47 12.88 4.66 -29.60
C PRO A 47 12.20 3.59 -30.48
N SER A 48 11.16 4.01 -31.22
CA SER A 48 10.35 3.15 -32.08
C SER A 48 11.17 2.52 -33.21
N LYS A 49 11.00 1.21 -33.44
CA LYS A 49 11.67 0.47 -34.51
C LYS A 49 10.79 0.12 -35.70
N TRP A 50 9.51 0.47 -35.68
CA TRP A 50 8.54 0.16 -36.74
C TRP A 50 8.94 0.66 -38.14
N ASN A 51 9.76 1.71 -38.22
CA ASN A 51 10.22 2.32 -39.48
C ASN A 51 11.67 1.93 -39.83
N THR A 52 12.18 0.84 -39.28
CA THR A 52 13.55 0.35 -39.57
C THR A 52 13.55 -0.69 -40.69
N PRO A 53 14.65 -0.83 -41.47
CA PRO A 53 14.78 -1.87 -42.51
C PRO A 53 14.51 -3.29 -42.01
N GLU A 54 14.92 -3.58 -40.76
CA GLU A 54 14.63 -4.84 -40.06
C GLU A 54 13.12 -5.12 -39.98
N TYR A 55 12.32 -4.12 -39.57
CA TYR A 55 10.87 -4.28 -39.40
C TYR A 55 10.10 -4.29 -40.72
N TYR A 56 10.62 -3.64 -41.77
CA TYR A 56 10.07 -3.79 -43.12
C TYR A 56 10.18 -5.23 -43.63
N LEU A 57 11.29 -5.92 -43.34
CA LEU A 57 11.42 -7.36 -43.63
C LEU A 57 10.41 -8.19 -42.82
N TYR A 58 10.20 -7.84 -41.54
CA TYR A 58 9.22 -8.52 -40.70
C TYR A 58 7.78 -8.36 -41.18
N TYR A 59 7.40 -7.20 -41.74
CA TYR A 59 6.08 -7.02 -42.36
C TYR A 59 5.85 -7.98 -43.52
N LEU A 60 6.86 -8.24 -44.36
CA LEU A 60 6.74 -9.18 -45.48
C LEU A 60 6.50 -10.62 -44.98
N VAL A 61 7.17 -11.02 -43.90
CA VAL A 61 6.92 -12.30 -43.22
C VAL A 61 5.50 -12.37 -42.66
N PHE A 62 5.02 -11.29 -42.03
CA PHE A 62 3.67 -11.22 -41.45
C PHE A 62 2.53 -11.14 -42.48
N LEU A 63 2.79 -10.66 -43.69
CA LEU A 63 1.80 -10.65 -44.78
C LEU A 63 1.64 -12.02 -45.44
N THR A 64 2.70 -12.83 -45.44
CA THR A 64 2.76 -14.10 -46.18
C THR A 64 2.50 -15.32 -45.29
N ILE A 65 3.18 -15.43 -44.14
CA ILE A 65 3.15 -16.63 -43.32
C ILE A 65 1.78 -16.86 -42.65
N PRO A 66 1.14 -15.89 -41.96
CA PRO A 66 -0.19 -16.11 -41.36
C PRO A 66 -1.24 -16.56 -42.38
N PHE A 67 -1.22 -16.02 -43.60
CA PHE A 67 -2.09 -16.46 -44.68
C PHE A 67 -1.85 -17.94 -45.03
N MET A 68 -0.59 -18.36 -45.17
CA MET A 68 -0.24 -19.76 -45.41
C MET A 68 -0.67 -20.68 -44.26
N MET A 69 -0.51 -20.23 -43.00
CA MET A 69 -0.94 -20.97 -41.82
C MET A 69 -2.45 -21.23 -41.85
N PHE A 70 -3.24 -20.18 -42.12
CA PHE A 70 -4.70 -20.29 -42.23
C PHE A 70 -5.11 -21.18 -43.41
N LYS A 71 -4.53 -20.94 -44.59
CA LYS A 71 -4.81 -21.71 -45.81
C LYS A 71 -4.55 -23.20 -45.58
N SER A 72 -3.46 -23.56 -44.91
CA SER A 72 -3.11 -24.96 -44.63
C SER A 72 -4.20 -25.72 -43.87
N VAL A 73 -4.85 -25.09 -42.89
CA VAL A 73 -5.92 -25.73 -42.10
C VAL A 73 -7.25 -25.67 -42.83
N TYR A 74 -7.49 -24.58 -43.58
CA TYR A 74 -8.65 -24.45 -44.45
C TYR A 74 -8.68 -25.52 -45.55
N ASP A 75 -7.55 -25.78 -46.22
CA ASP A 75 -7.41 -26.79 -47.27
C ASP A 75 -7.77 -28.20 -46.73
N VAL A 76 -7.30 -28.51 -45.51
CA VAL A 76 -7.61 -29.77 -44.82
C VAL A 76 -9.08 -29.86 -44.39
N SER A 77 -9.74 -28.71 -44.18
CA SER A 77 -11.15 -28.63 -43.76
C SER A 77 -12.13 -28.70 -44.93
N GLN A 78 -11.66 -28.77 -46.19
CA GLN A 78 -12.54 -28.81 -47.36
C GLN A 78 -13.15 -30.21 -47.60
N PRO A 79 -14.36 -30.28 -48.17
CA PRO A 79 -15.01 -31.55 -48.54
C PRO A 79 -14.19 -32.43 -49.49
N GLU A 80 -13.34 -31.83 -50.32
CA GLU A 80 -12.50 -32.54 -51.29
C GLU A 80 -11.28 -33.23 -50.65
N HIS A 81 -10.98 -32.97 -49.37
CA HIS A 81 -9.84 -33.55 -48.68
C HIS A 81 -10.09 -35.03 -48.29
N PRO A 82 -9.14 -35.96 -48.50
CA PRO A 82 -9.33 -37.39 -48.23
C PRO A 82 -9.77 -37.72 -46.79
N GLY A 83 -9.36 -36.91 -45.82
CA GLY A 83 -9.72 -37.08 -44.40
C GLY A 83 -11.12 -36.59 -44.00
N TYR A 84 -11.88 -35.94 -44.90
CA TYR A 84 -13.14 -35.25 -44.54
C TYR A 84 -14.22 -36.21 -44.00
N GLN A 85 -14.35 -37.39 -44.60
CA GLN A 85 -15.36 -38.40 -44.24
C GLN A 85 -15.24 -38.87 -42.77
N ASN A 86 -14.06 -38.78 -42.17
CA ASN A 86 -13.80 -39.27 -40.82
C ASN A 86 -14.43 -38.39 -39.73
N TYR A 87 -14.56 -37.08 -39.99
CA TYR A 87 -15.06 -36.11 -39.01
C TYR A 87 -16.35 -35.40 -39.44
N GLU A 88 -16.83 -35.61 -40.67
CA GLU A 88 -18.08 -34.98 -41.15
C GLU A 88 -19.27 -35.20 -40.20
N LYS A 89 -19.37 -36.39 -39.58
CA LYS A 89 -20.42 -36.74 -38.62
C LYS A 89 -20.46 -35.86 -37.36
N LEU A 90 -19.37 -35.15 -37.06
CA LEU A 90 -19.26 -34.25 -35.91
C LEU A 90 -19.65 -32.80 -36.27
N LEU A 91 -19.87 -32.50 -37.54
CA LEU A 91 -20.25 -31.18 -38.03
C LEU A 91 -21.77 -31.05 -38.09
N SER A 92 -22.28 -29.86 -37.76
CA SER A 92 -23.70 -29.52 -37.86
C SER A 92 -23.95 -28.42 -38.89
N PRO A 93 -25.20 -28.24 -39.38
CA PRO A 93 -25.53 -27.11 -40.26
C PRO A 93 -25.14 -25.76 -39.63
N GLY A 94 -24.38 -24.94 -40.36
CA GLY A 94 -23.97 -23.60 -39.94
C GLY A 94 -24.93 -22.53 -40.44
N TRP A 95 -24.81 -21.31 -39.91
CA TRP A 95 -25.61 -20.17 -40.37
C TRP A 95 -24.98 -19.43 -41.57
N ILE A 96 -23.71 -19.70 -41.86
CA ILE A 96 -23.02 -19.17 -43.05
C ILE A 96 -23.43 -20.02 -44.26
N PRO A 97 -24.03 -19.43 -45.32
CA PRO A 97 -24.47 -20.17 -46.49
C PRO A 97 -23.36 -21.06 -47.09
N GLY A 98 -23.67 -22.35 -47.27
CA GLY A 98 -22.73 -23.31 -47.85
C GLY A 98 -21.62 -23.81 -46.91
N ARG A 99 -21.64 -23.48 -45.61
CA ARG A 99 -20.65 -23.94 -44.62
C ARG A 99 -21.30 -24.64 -43.43
N LYS A 100 -20.74 -25.78 -43.03
CA LYS A 100 -21.05 -26.45 -41.75
C LYS A 100 -20.28 -25.78 -40.61
N VAL A 101 -20.71 -26.00 -39.37
CA VAL A 101 -20.05 -25.51 -38.15
C VAL A 101 -19.53 -26.68 -37.31
N ASP A 102 -18.32 -26.53 -36.79
CA ASP A 102 -17.73 -27.46 -35.83
C ASP A 102 -18.31 -27.22 -34.43
N ASN A 103 -19.25 -28.07 -34.02
CA ASN A 103 -19.84 -28.07 -32.68
C ASN A 103 -19.31 -29.24 -31.82
N SER A 104 -18.17 -29.82 -32.20
CA SER A 104 -17.62 -31.00 -31.54
C SER A 104 -17.23 -30.75 -30.08
N ASP A 105 -16.99 -29.50 -29.67
CA ASP A 105 -16.74 -29.11 -28.28
C ASP A 105 -18.05 -28.81 -27.52
N SER A 106 -18.45 -29.72 -26.64
CA SER A 106 -19.72 -29.63 -25.89
C SER A 106 -19.78 -28.46 -24.89
N GLN A 107 -18.63 -27.99 -24.39
CA GLN A 107 -18.59 -26.91 -23.41
C GLN A 107 -18.82 -25.55 -24.11
N TYR A 108 -18.19 -25.31 -25.26
CA TYR A 108 -18.43 -24.09 -26.02
C TYR A 108 -19.77 -24.10 -26.73
N SER A 109 -20.19 -25.22 -27.34
CA SER A 109 -21.48 -25.29 -28.02
C SER A 109 -22.65 -25.06 -27.04
N GLY A 110 -22.59 -25.66 -25.86
CA GLY A 110 -23.58 -25.42 -24.80
C GLY A 110 -23.60 -23.96 -24.32
N PHE A 111 -22.44 -23.30 -24.18
CA PHE A 111 -22.39 -21.87 -23.85
C PHE A 111 -22.98 -21.02 -24.99
N ARG A 112 -22.61 -21.30 -26.24
CA ARG A 112 -23.01 -20.60 -27.47
C ARG A 112 -24.53 -20.58 -27.64
N GLU A 113 -25.19 -21.73 -27.47
CA GLU A 113 -26.65 -21.85 -27.55
C GLU A 113 -27.36 -21.00 -26.49
N ASN A 114 -26.72 -20.81 -25.32
CA ASN A 114 -27.29 -20.06 -24.22
C ASN A 114 -26.96 -18.55 -24.22
N ILE A 115 -26.10 -18.06 -25.13
CA ILE A 115 -25.72 -16.64 -25.21
C ILE A 115 -26.94 -15.71 -25.28
N PRO A 116 -27.99 -15.98 -26.08
CA PRO A 116 -29.16 -15.10 -26.14
C PRO A 116 -29.88 -14.96 -24.78
N TYR A 117 -30.12 -16.08 -24.08
CA TYR A 117 -30.77 -16.07 -22.77
C TYR A 117 -29.93 -15.34 -21.72
N MET A 118 -28.61 -15.58 -21.71
CA MET A 118 -27.72 -14.87 -20.81
C MET A 118 -27.61 -13.38 -21.15
N THR A 119 -27.70 -13.00 -22.43
CA THR A 119 -27.70 -11.59 -22.85
C THR A 119 -28.94 -10.85 -22.36
N VAL A 120 -30.10 -11.53 -22.33
CA VAL A 120 -31.31 -10.99 -21.69
C VAL A 120 -31.05 -10.72 -20.21
N LEU A 121 -30.43 -11.66 -19.48
CA LEU A 121 -30.07 -11.46 -18.07
C LEU A 121 -29.06 -10.32 -17.87
N LEU A 122 -28.05 -10.21 -18.74
CA LEU A 122 -27.04 -9.14 -18.71
C LEU A 122 -27.68 -7.76 -18.82
N LEU A 123 -28.76 -7.61 -19.60
CA LEU A 123 -29.50 -6.36 -19.75
C LEU A 123 -30.53 -6.15 -18.63
N LEU A 124 -31.28 -7.20 -18.28
CA LEU A 124 -32.39 -7.14 -17.33
C LEU A 124 -31.91 -6.94 -15.89
N HIS A 125 -30.86 -7.65 -15.46
CA HIS A 125 -30.35 -7.58 -14.08
C HIS A 125 -29.99 -6.15 -13.64
N PRO A 126 -29.17 -5.38 -14.39
CA PRO A 126 -28.87 -3.99 -14.05
C PRO A 126 -30.09 -3.05 -14.11
N ILE A 127 -31.08 -3.34 -14.98
CA ILE A 127 -32.34 -2.58 -15.06
C ILE A 127 -33.18 -2.82 -13.81
N LEU A 128 -33.36 -4.08 -13.41
CA LEU A 128 -34.08 -4.47 -12.21
C LEU A 128 -33.43 -3.88 -10.95
N ARG A 129 -32.08 -3.91 -10.86
CA ARG A 129 -31.35 -3.30 -9.74
C ARG A 129 -31.62 -1.80 -9.64
N ARG A 130 -31.48 -1.07 -10.76
CA ARG A 130 -31.75 0.38 -10.80
C ARG A 130 -33.21 0.70 -10.47
N GLY A 131 -34.14 -0.14 -10.92
CA GLY A 131 -35.55 -0.07 -10.55
C GLY A 131 -35.76 -0.24 -9.05
N TYR A 132 -35.15 -1.27 -8.45
CA TYR A 132 -35.18 -1.53 -7.01
C TYR A 132 -34.57 -0.38 -6.19
N GLU A 133 -33.39 0.13 -6.58
CA GLU A 133 -32.73 1.27 -5.96
C GLU A 133 -33.62 2.53 -6.01
N LYS A 134 -34.30 2.77 -7.14
CA LYS A 134 -35.24 3.90 -7.31
C LYS A 134 -36.48 3.75 -6.44
N LEU A 135 -37.07 2.55 -6.37
CA LEU A 135 -38.23 2.26 -5.53
C LEU A 135 -37.91 2.43 -4.04
N ARG A 136 -36.78 1.87 -3.58
CA ARG A 136 -36.33 1.97 -2.19
C ARG A 136 -35.91 3.39 -1.79
N SER A 137 -35.43 4.20 -2.75
CA SER A 137 -35.15 5.63 -2.51
C SER A 137 -36.42 6.48 -2.46
N GLY A 138 -37.49 6.07 -3.15
CA GLY A 138 -38.81 6.72 -3.11
C GLY A 138 -39.51 6.64 -1.74
N ASP A 139 -39.29 5.56 -0.99
CA ASP A 139 -39.77 5.43 0.39
C ASP A 139 -39.03 6.35 1.39
N ALA A 140 -37.82 6.81 1.07
CA ALA A 140 -37.09 7.78 1.88
C ALA A 140 -37.61 9.22 1.68
N THR A 141 -38.18 9.53 0.50
CA THR A 141 -38.76 10.86 0.20
C THR A 141 -40.12 11.11 0.85
N ASN A 142 -40.87 10.07 1.23
CA ASN A 142 -42.15 10.25 1.95
C ASN A 142 -41.98 10.47 3.48
N LYS A 143 -40.75 10.55 4.00
CA LYS A 143 -40.49 10.82 5.42
C LYS A 143 -39.76 12.12 5.74
N VAL A 144 -39.42 12.97 4.78
CA VAL A 144 -38.85 14.30 5.07
C VAL A 144 -39.32 15.33 4.05
N ASN A 145 -40.44 15.99 4.34
CA ASN A 145 -40.66 17.36 3.87
C ASN A 145 -39.70 18.26 4.65
N GLY A 146 -38.57 18.63 4.05
CA GLY A 146 -37.61 19.56 4.62
C GLY A 146 -36.28 19.49 3.89
N LYS A 147 -35.67 20.67 3.64
CA LYS A 147 -34.28 20.81 3.17
C LYS A 147 -33.37 19.78 3.87
N PRO A 148 -32.40 19.18 3.18
CA PRO A 148 -31.44 18.30 3.85
C PRO A 148 -30.75 19.10 4.96
N PRO A 149 -30.70 18.59 6.20
CA PRO A 149 -30.07 19.29 7.30
C PRO A 149 -28.59 19.50 6.96
N ALA A 150 -28.10 20.72 7.13
CA ALA A 150 -26.69 21.03 7.00
C ALA A 150 -25.90 20.14 7.99
N GLY A 151 -25.13 19.18 7.47
CA GLY A 151 -24.31 18.27 8.28
C GLY A 151 -24.50 16.76 8.05
N THR A 152 -25.34 16.30 7.12
CA THR A 152 -25.39 14.85 6.80
C THR A 152 -24.16 14.39 6.02
N SER A 153 -23.24 13.75 6.73
CA SER A 153 -21.98 13.14 6.28
C SER A 153 -22.13 12.25 5.04
N ALA A 154 -21.27 12.44 4.03
CA ALA A 154 -21.17 11.62 2.81
C ALA A 154 -21.11 10.09 3.07
N SER A 155 -20.62 9.67 4.25
CA SER A 155 -20.55 8.26 4.70
C SER A 155 -21.92 7.57 4.86
N ARG A 156 -22.95 8.26 5.39
CA ARG A 156 -24.29 7.63 5.57
C ARG A 156 -24.96 7.31 4.24
N THR A 157 -24.72 8.16 3.22
CA THR A 157 -25.24 7.97 1.87
C THR A 157 -24.56 6.79 1.17
N SER A 158 -23.25 6.58 1.37
CA SER A 158 -22.53 5.42 0.82
C SER A 158 -22.92 4.10 1.49
N ASP A 159 -23.20 4.09 2.79
CA ASP A 159 -23.62 2.87 3.50
C ASP A 159 -25.06 2.46 3.14
N ALA A 160 -25.96 3.43 2.97
CA ALA A 160 -27.31 3.17 2.49
C ALA A 160 -27.30 2.54 1.08
N ARG A 161 -26.41 3.01 0.21
CA ARG A 161 -26.21 2.45 -1.13
C ARG A 161 -25.69 1.02 -1.10
N PHE A 162 -24.68 0.74 -0.28
CA PHE A 162 -24.16 -0.62 -0.12
C PHE A 162 -25.23 -1.59 0.38
N SER A 163 -26.00 -1.19 1.41
CA SER A 163 -27.09 -2.02 1.95
C SER A 163 -28.18 -2.31 0.90
N ALA A 164 -28.58 -1.29 0.12
CA ALA A 164 -29.56 -1.47 -0.96
C ALA A 164 -29.06 -2.45 -2.03
N ARG A 165 -27.79 -2.32 -2.46
CA ARG A 165 -27.18 -3.25 -3.41
C ARG A 165 -27.10 -4.66 -2.85
N ALA A 166 -26.53 -4.86 -1.66
CA ALA A 166 -26.38 -6.19 -1.06
C ALA A 166 -27.73 -6.91 -0.92
N THR A 167 -28.81 -6.16 -0.64
CA THR A 167 -30.17 -6.70 -0.58
C THR A 167 -30.66 -7.19 -1.94
N PHE A 168 -30.46 -6.37 -2.98
CA PHE A 168 -30.82 -6.76 -4.34
C PHE A 168 -30.01 -7.97 -4.82
N ASP A 169 -28.68 -7.92 -4.64
CA ASP A 169 -27.77 -8.97 -5.10
C ASP A 169 -28.13 -10.32 -4.44
N LEU A 170 -28.41 -10.34 -3.13
CA LEU A 170 -28.85 -11.57 -2.45
C LEU A 170 -30.23 -12.05 -2.92
N GLY A 171 -31.21 -11.15 -3.02
CA GLY A 171 -32.56 -11.51 -3.46
C GLY A 171 -32.58 -12.08 -4.88
N PHE A 172 -31.85 -11.44 -5.79
CA PHE A 172 -31.70 -11.92 -7.16
C PHE A 172 -30.92 -13.23 -7.22
N ALA A 173 -29.85 -13.38 -6.42
CA ALA A 173 -29.08 -14.61 -6.35
C ALA A 173 -29.90 -15.81 -5.87
N ILE A 174 -30.78 -15.64 -4.87
CA ILE A 174 -31.68 -16.71 -4.41
C ILE A 174 -32.60 -17.19 -5.54
N ILE A 175 -33.24 -16.25 -6.25
CA ILE A 175 -34.13 -16.58 -7.38
C ILE A 175 -33.33 -17.29 -8.49
N LEU A 176 -32.15 -16.78 -8.82
CA LEU A 176 -31.28 -17.36 -9.84
C LEU A 176 -30.82 -18.77 -9.45
N LEU A 177 -30.40 -18.98 -8.20
CA LEU A 177 -29.96 -20.29 -7.70
C LEU A 177 -31.08 -21.32 -7.73
N ILE A 178 -32.29 -20.95 -7.32
CA ILE A 178 -33.46 -21.84 -7.39
C ILE A 178 -33.75 -22.21 -8.84
N ALA A 179 -33.71 -21.25 -9.76
CA ALA A 179 -33.90 -21.53 -11.19
C ALA A 179 -32.79 -22.41 -11.77
N LEU A 180 -31.53 -22.20 -11.36
CA LEU A 180 -30.37 -22.94 -11.87
C LEU A 180 -30.26 -24.34 -11.26
N HIS A 181 -30.45 -24.51 -9.96
CA HIS A 181 -30.12 -25.74 -9.24
C HIS A 181 -31.30 -26.40 -8.54
N GLY A 182 -32.49 -25.77 -8.53
CA GLY A 182 -33.69 -26.32 -7.91
C GLY A 182 -33.49 -26.60 -6.43
N VAL A 183 -33.91 -27.78 -5.96
CA VAL A 183 -33.80 -28.21 -4.55
C VAL A 183 -32.34 -28.31 -4.07
N SER A 184 -31.37 -28.53 -4.97
CA SER A 184 -29.95 -28.59 -4.60
C SER A 184 -29.40 -27.26 -4.09
N THR A 185 -30.13 -26.15 -4.25
CA THR A 185 -29.84 -24.85 -3.65
C THR A 185 -29.68 -24.93 -2.13
N ILE A 186 -30.43 -25.80 -1.45
CA ILE A 186 -30.34 -25.98 0.01
C ILE A 186 -28.94 -26.45 0.42
N LYS A 187 -28.33 -27.35 -0.38
CA LYS A 187 -26.97 -27.87 -0.13
C LYS A 187 -25.94 -26.75 -0.21
N ILE A 188 -26.08 -25.89 -1.22
CA ILE A 188 -25.21 -24.72 -1.43
C ILE A 188 -25.27 -23.81 -0.20
N PHE A 189 -26.47 -23.39 0.22
CA PHE A 189 -26.63 -22.52 1.39
C PHE A 189 -26.08 -23.15 2.68
N LEU A 190 -26.22 -24.47 2.86
CA LEU A 190 -25.63 -25.18 4.00
C LEU A 190 -24.10 -25.11 4.01
N ILE A 191 -23.46 -25.36 2.86
CA ILE A 191 -21.99 -25.26 2.74
C ILE A 191 -21.53 -23.83 3.03
N LEU A 192 -22.25 -22.83 2.50
CA LEU A 192 -21.94 -21.42 2.74
C LEU A 192 -22.10 -21.05 4.22
N TYR A 193 -23.15 -21.53 4.88
CA TYR A 193 -23.39 -21.31 6.32
C TYR A 193 -22.27 -21.87 7.19
N ILE A 194 -21.88 -23.13 6.95
CA ILE A 194 -20.81 -23.79 7.71
C ILE A 194 -19.50 -23.01 7.54
N ASN A 195 -19.17 -22.61 6.31
CA ASN A 195 -17.97 -21.83 6.03
C ASN A 195 -17.94 -20.48 6.77
N PHE A 196 -19.06 -19.76 6.78
CA PHE A 196 -19.20 -18.51 7.53
C PHE A 196 -18.98 -18.72 9.04
N LYS A 197 -19.52 -19.81 9.60
CA LYS A 197 -19.31 -20.16 11.00
C LYS A 197 -17.87 -20.54 11.31
N ILE A 198 -17.15 -21.18 10.39
CA ILE A 198 -15.72 -21.47 10.55
C ILE A 198 -14.92 -20.18 10.74
N ALA A 199 -15.21 -19.11 10.00
CA ALA A 199 -14.54 -17.84 10.21
C ALA A 199 -14.96 -17.12 11.50
N THR A 200 -16.26 -17.07 11.78
CA THR A 200 -16.83 -16.18 12.81
C THR A 200 -16.96 -16.80 14.20
N ALA A 201 -17.03 -18.13 14.31
CA ALA A 201 -17.24 -18.83 15.58
C ALA A 201 -15.97 -19.52 16.13
N LEU A 202 -15.01 -19.89 15.27
CA LEU A 202 -13.76 -20.52 15.73
C LEU A 202 -12.74 -19.49 16.24
N PRO A 203 -11.91 -19.86 17.23
CA PRO A 203 -10.77 -19.04 17.63
C PRO A 203 -9.83 -18.80 16.45
N LYS A 204 -9.35 -17.56 16.31
CA LYS A 204 -8.51 -17.08 15.20
C LYS A 204 -7.33 -18.01 14.85
N GLN A 205 -6.72 -18.62 15.87
CA GLN A 205 -5.56 -19.52 15.72
C GLN A 205 -5.88 -20.76 14.86
N HIS A 206 -7.12 -21.24 14.92
CA HIS A 206 -7.58 -22.44 14.22
C HIS A 206 -8.43 -22.12 12.99
N ALA A 207 -9.08 -20.96 12.96
CA ALA A 207 -10.00 -20.55 11.90
C ALA A 207 -9.36 -20.57 10.49
N GLY A 208 -8.08 -20.17 10.37
CA GLY A 208 -7.35 -20.21 9.09
C GLY A 208 -7.12 -21.65 8.57
N VAL A 209 -6.70 -22.56 9.46
CA VAL A 209 -6.49 -23.98 9.11
C VAL A 209 -7.83 -24.66 8.81
N ALA A 210 -8.84 -24.45 9.65
CA ALA A 210 -10.17 -24.99 9.47
C ALA A 210 -10.82 -24.50 8.15
N THR A 211 -10.56 -23.25 7.75
CA THR A 211 -10.98 -22.73 6.44
C THR A 211 -10.37 -23.55 5.30
N TRP A 212 -9.07 -23.80 5.30
CA TRP A 212 -8.43 -24.59 4.25
C TRP A 212 -8.90 -26.04 4.24
N VAL A 213 -8.95 -26.69 5.40
CA VAL A 213 -9.39 -28.09 5.53
C VAL A 213 -10.82 -28.26 5.03
N PHE A 214 -11.74 -27.37 5.43
CA PHE A 214 -13.13 -27.43 4.99
C PHE A 214 -13.28 -27.18 3.49
N ASN A 215 -12.67 -26.12 2.96
CA ASN A 215 -12.85 -25.74 1.55
C ASN A 215 -12.21 -26.75 0.59
N VAL A 216 -11.01 -27.24 0.91
CA VAL A 216 -10.37 -28.32 0.12
C VAL A 216 -11.17 -29.62 0.28
N GLY A 217 -11.60 -29.95 1.50
CA GLY A 217 -12.45 -31.12 1.75
C GLY A 217 -13.76 -31.09 0.96
N ILE A 218 -14.40 -29.93 0.81
CA ILE A 218 -15.60 -29.76 0.00
C ILE A 218 -15.31 -29.96 -1.50
N LEU A 219 -14.16 -29.54 -2.03
CA LEU A 219 -13.80 -29.84 -3.43
C LEU A 219 -13.76 -31.36 -3.66
N PHE A 220 -13.11 -32.12 -2.77
CA PHE A 220 -13.09 -33.57 -2.84
C PHE A 220 -14.46 -34.21 -2.63
N ALA A 221 -15.22 -33.75 -1.63
CA ALA A 221 -16.52 -34.31 -1.31
C ALA A 221 -17.56 -34.04 -2.41
N ASN A 222 -17.50 -32.89 -3.08
CA ASN A 222 -18.35 -32.56 -4.21
C ASN A 222 -18.12 -33.49 -5.40
N GLU A 223 -16.86 -33.79 -5.72
CA GLU A 223 -16.48 -34.69 -6.82
C GLU A 223 -16.82 -36.15 -6.47
N LEU A 224 -16.37 -36.64 -5.31
CA LEU A 224 -16.61 -38.02 -4.85
C LEU A 224 -18.09 -38.30 -4.63
N GLY A 225 -18.85 -37.30 -4.17
CA GLY A 225 -20.28 -37.38 -3.90
C GLY A 225 -21.17 -37.03 -5.10
N SER A 226 -20.60 -36.67 -6.26
CA SER A 226 -21.34 -36.24 -7.46
C SER A 226 -22.46 -35.22 -7.16
N GLY A 227 -22.15 -34.19 -6.35
CA GLY A 227 -23.11 -33.16 -5.94
C GLY A 227 -24.12 -33.58 -4.85
N TYR A 228 -23.84 -34.66 -4.13
CA TYR A 228 -24.63 -35.23 -3.02
C TYR A 228 -26.08 -35.50 -3.41
N ARG A 229 -26.34 -36.41 -4.35
CA ARG A 229 -27.71 -36.76 -4.75
C ARG A 229 -28.55 -37.19 -3.54
N PHE A 230 -29.75 -36.62 -3.40
CA PHE A 230 -30.60 -36.92 -2.25
C PHE A 230 -30.99 -38.40 -2.22
N GLY A 231 -31.12 -39.05 -3.39
CA GLY A 231 -31.31 -40.50 -3.50
C GLY A 231 -30.20 -41.32 -2.86
N ASP A 232 -28.94 -40.90 -2.99
CA ASP A 232 -27.79 -41.62 -2.40
C ASP A 232 -27.68 -41.37 -0.90
N ILE A 233 -27.99 -40.15 -0.43
CA ILE A 233 -28.10 -39.84 1.00
C ILE A 233 -29.22 -40.68 1.65
N ALA A 234 -30.37 -40.77 0.99
CA ALA A 234 -31.51 -41.54 1.49
C ALA A 234 -31.23 -43.05 1.54
N ARG A 235 -30.36 -43.57 0.67
CA ARG A 235 -29.87 -44.97 0.71
C ARG A 235 -28.91 -45.22 1.88
N ILE A 236 -28.13 -44.22 2.31
CA ILE A 236 -27.21 -44.33 3.45
C ILE A 236 -27.95 -44.25 4.79
N LEU A 237 -29.02 -43.44 4.87
CA LEU A 237 -29.77 -43.21 6.11
C LEU A 237 -30.82 -44.28 6.43
N LEU A 238 -31.24 -45.09 5.45
CA LEU A 238 -32.21 -46.19 5.65
C LEU A 238 -31.45 -47.54 5.76
N PRO A 239 -31.40 -48.19 6.95
CA PRO A 239 -30.82 -49.52 7.08
C PRO A 239 -31.66 -50.55 6.31
N SER A 240 -31.01 -51.44 5.57
CA SER A 240 -31.66 -52.54 4.87
C SER A 240 -32.12 -53.61 5.88
N THR A 241 -33.39 -53.56 6.30
CA THR A 241 -34.02 -54.71 6.97
C THR A 241 -34.64 -55.64 5.94
N THR A 242 -34.19 -56.89 6.02
CA THR A 242 -34.66 -58.09 5.32
C THR A 242 -36.18 -58.23 5.26
N SER A 243 -36.74 -58.37 4.06
CA SER A 243 -37.45 -59.58 3.57
C SER A 243 -38.46 -59.23 2.45
N SER A 244 -38.30 -59.96 1.34
CA SER A 244 -39.30 -60.32 0.31
C SER A 244 -40.47 -59.35 0.04
N VAL A 245 -40.40 -58.67 -1.11
CA VAL A 245 -41.32 -58.81 -2.26
C VAL A 245 -40.86 -57.81 -3.32
N GLU A 246 -40.68 -58.30 -4.54
CA GLU A 246 -40.30 -57.53 -5.73
C GLU A 246 -41.28 -56.36 -5.97
N LYS A 247 -40.85 -55.15 -5.62
CA LYS A 247 -41.22 -53.93 -6.34
C LYS A 247 -39.94 -53.16 -6.64
N PRO A 248 -39.77 -52.60 -7.85
CA PRO A 248 -38.62 -51.76 -8.13
C PRO A 248 -38.67 -50.58 -7.15
N PHE A 249 -37.67 -50.49 -6.27
CA PHE A 249 -37.54 -49.43 -5.28
C PHE A 249 -37.06 -48.15 -6.01
N THR A 250 -37.92 -47.60 -6.87
CA THR A 250 -37.62 -46.42 -7.71
C THR A 250 -38.06 -45.10 -7.08
N GLU A 251 -38.89 -45.14 -6.03
CA GLU A 251 -39.38 -43.94 -5.33
C GLU A 251 -38.90 -43.93 -3.87
N ASN A 252 -37.70 -43.42 -3.66
CA ASN A 252 -37.27 -42.94 -2.35
C ASN A 252 -37.55 -41.41 -2.32
N TRP A 253 -37.84 -40.82 -1.15
CA TRP A 253 -38.02 -39.36 -1.03
C TRP A 253 -36.83 -38.60 -1.62
N GLY A 254 -35.63 -39.20 -1.58
CA GLY A 254 -34.43 -38.65 -2.22
C GLY A 254 -34.47 -38.61 -3.75
N THR A 255 -34.98 -39.66 -4.43
CA THR A 255 -35.11 -39.65 -5.90
C THR A 255 -36.23 -38.73 -6.36
N TRP A 256 -37.27 -38.56 -5.54
CA TRP A 256 -38.32 -37.56 -5.74
C TRP A 256 -37.79 -36.11 -5.63
N LEU A 257 -36.97 -35.80 -4.61
CA LEU A 257 -36.34 -34.48 -4.49
C LEU A 257 -35.35 -34.18 -5.61
N ASP A 258 -34.57 -35.19 -6.04
CA ASP A 258 -33.65 -35.05 -7.16
C ASP A 258 -34.37 -34.80 -8.51
N SER A 259 -35.67 -35.12 -8.63
CA SER A 259 -36.49 -34.85 -9.83
C SER A 259 -36.78 -33.36 -10.05
N TYR A 260 -36.73 -32.56 -8.99
CA TYR A 260 -36.88 -31.09 -9.04
C TYR A 260 -35.53 -30.38 -9.23
N GLY A 261 -34.75 -30.85 -10.20
CA GLY A 261 -33.50 -30.20 -10.64
C GLY A 261 -33.78 -28.91 -11.42
N GLY A 262 -32.93 -27.89 -11.24
CA GLY A 262 -32.99 -26.65 -12.03
C GLY A 262 -32.36 -26.79 -13.42
N LEU A 263 -32.20 -25.67 -14.13
CA LEU A 263 -31.64 -25.60 -15.50
C LEU A 263 -30.22 -26.19 -15.63
N LEU A 264 -29.44 -26.14 -14.55
CA LEU A 264 -28.09 -26.69 -14.42
C LEU A 264 -28.01 -27.53 -13.13
N PRO A 265 -28.49 -28.78 -13.15
CA PRO A 265 -28.59 -29.60 -11.94
C PRO A 265 -27.23 -30.00 -11.34
N ARG A 266 -26.15 -29.97 -12.15
CA ARG A 266 -24.75 -30.24 -11.75
C ARG A 266 -24.08 -29.00 -11.15
N TRP A 267 -24.54 -28.59 -9.98
CA TRP A 267 -24.03 -27.41 -9.28
C TRP A 267 -22.58 -27.58 -8.82
N GLU A 268 -22.12 -28.81 -8.59
CA GLU A 268 -20.80 -29.15 -8.04
C GLU A 268 -19.63 -28.68 -8.91
N ILE A 269 -19.79 -28.68 -10.23
CA ILE A 269 -18.75 -28.27 -11.18
C ILE A 269 -18.48 -26.75 -11.08
N LEU A 270 -19.56 -25.97 -10.99
CA LEU A 270 -19.49 -24.51 -10.97
C LEU A 270 -19.08 -23.99 -9.59
N PHE A 271 -19.30 -24.79 -8.55
CA PHE A 271 -18.98 -24.44 -7.17
C PHE A 271 -17.47 -24.27 -6.90
N ASN A 272 -16.60 -24.81 -7.75
CA ASN A 272 -15.14 -24.65 -7.61
C ASN A 272 -14.74 -23.16 -7.57
N ILE A 273 -15.34 -22.31 -8.41
CA ILE A 273 -15.07 -20.86 -8.39
C ILE A 273 -15.63 -20.21 -7.12
N THR A 274 -16.77 -20.69 -6.62
CA THR A 274 -17.38 -20.21 -5.37
C THR A 274 -16.47 -20.45 -4.17
N VAL A 275 -15.80 -21.61 -4.09
CA VAL A 275 -14.84 -21.96 -3.02
C VAL A 275 -13.75 -20.90 -2.84
N LEU A 276 -13.27 -20.31 -3.93
CA LEU A 276 -12.26 -19.26 -3.86
C LEU A 276 -12.78 -17.99 -3.15
N ARG A 277 -14.05 -17.63 -3.36
CA ARG A 277 -14.67 -16.51 -2.64
C ARG A 277 -14.89 -16.82 -1.16
N LEU A 278 -15.16 -18.08 -0.81
CA LEU A 278 -15.30 -18.49 0.59
C LEU A 278 -13.98 -18.28 1.34
N ILE A 279 -12.88 -18.76 0.75
CA ILE A 279 -11.53 -18.57 1.30
C ILE A 279 -11.20 -17.07 1.39
N ALA A 280 -11.48 -16.30 0.33
CA ALA A 280 -11.22 -14.87 0.32
C ALA A 280 -11.94 -14.13 1.47
N PHE A 281 -13.23 -14.40 1.69
CA PHE A 281 -14.00 -13.80 2.78
C PHE A 281 -13.42 -14.15 4.15
N ASN A 282 -13.14 -15.43 4.41
CA ASN A 282 -12.63 -15.89 5.70
C ASN A 282 -11.27 -15.24 6.04
N PHE A 283 -10.35 -15.16 5.08
CA PHE A 283 -9.06 -14.49 5.30
C PHE A 283 -9.18 -12.97 5.43
N ASP A 284 -10.02 -12.32 4.62
CA ASP A 284 -10.29 -10.89 4.77
C ASP A 284 -10.91 -10.57 6.15
N TYR A 285 -11.76 -11.45 6.70
CA TYR A 285 -12.30 -11.35 8.07
C TYR A 285 -11.20 -11.54 9.13
N LEU A 286 -10.38 -12.59 9.01
CA LEU A 286 -9.29 -12.86 9.96
C LEU A 286 -8.24 -11.74 9.98
N TRP A 287 -7.96 -11.12 8.82
CA TRP A 287 -7.08 -9.97 8.73
C TRP A 287 -7.73 -8.68 9.25
N MET A 288 -9.05 -8.54 9.15
CA MET A 288 -9.77 -7.44 9.80
C MET A 288 -9.59 -7.48 11.32
N LEU A 289 -9.67 -8.67 11.94
CA LEU A 289 -9.46 -8.83 13.38
C LEU A 289 -8.07 -8.39 13.85
N ASP A 290 -7.06 -8.41 12.97
CA ASP A 290 -5.69 -7.94 13.26
C ASP A 290 -5.50 -6.42 13.09
N ARG A 291 -6.46 -5.74 12.49
CA ARG A 291 -6.37 -4.29 12.28
C ARG A 291 -6.80 -3.56 13.53
N ARG A 292 -5.94 -2.68 14.03
CA ARG A 292 -6.35 -1.67 15.02
C ARG A 292 -7.40 -0.77 14.37
N ALA A 293 -8.53 -0.56 15.06
CA ALA A 293 -9.78 0.05 14.60
C ALA A 293 -9.68 1.50 14.08
N GLY A 294 -8.91 1.74 13.02
CA GLY A 294 -8.91 3.00 12.29
C GLY A 294 -8.84 2.74 10.80
N SER A 295 -9.86 3.19 10.07
CA SER A 295 -9.90 3.14 8.60
C SER A 295 -8.72 3.94 8.03
N PRO A 296 -7.86 3.36 7.19
CA PRO A 296 -6.80 4.11 6.50
C PRO A 296 -7.35 5.24 5.59
N VAL A 297 -8.63 5.16 5.19
CA VAL A 297 -9.30 6.15 4.32
C VAL A 297 -9.69 7.41 5.06
N GLU A 298 -10.24 7.29 6.28
CA GLU A 298 -10.60 8.45 7.11
C GLU A 298 -9.37 9.23 7.58
N LYS A 299 -8.21 8.57 7.67
CA LYS A 299 -6.94 9.22 8.02
C LYS A 299 -6.27 9.95 6.85
N LYS A 300 -6.69 9.72 5.60
CA LYS A 300 -5.99 10.22 4.41
C LYS A 300 -6.81 11.13 3.49
N ASN A 301 -8.10 11.38 3.77
CA ASN A 301 -9.02 12.20 2.93
C ASN A 301 -8.86 11.95 1.42
N LEU A 302 -8.61 10.69 1.04
CA LEU A 302 -8.47 10.29 -0.36
C LEU A 302 -9.84 10.29 -1.04
N ASP A 303 -9.90 10.68 -2.31
CA ASP A 303 -11.11 10.48 -3.11
C ASP A 303 -11.38 8.97 -3.27
N VAL A 304 -12.33 8.48 -2.48
CA VAL A 304 -12.70 7.06 -2.40
C VAL A 304 -13.20 6.52 -3.74
N THR A 305 -13.69 7.41 -4.62
CA THR A 305 -14.20 7.04 -5.96
C THR A 305 -13.09 6.86 -7.00
N ALA A 306 -11.89 7.37 -6.73
CA ALA A 306 -10.72 7.32 -7.62
C ALA A 306 -9.61 6.36 -7.11
N LEU A 307 -9.84 5.62 -6.02
CA LEU A 307 -8.84 4.73 -5.44
C LEU A 307 -8.40 3.62 -6.42
N PRO A 308 -7.08 3.38 -6.59
CA PRO A 308 -6.56 2.23 -7.30
C PRO A 308 -7.04 0.90 -6.67
N GLU A 309 -7.19 -0.16 -7.47
CA GLU A 309 -7.66 -1.47 -6.98
C GLU A 309 -6.80 -2.00 -5.82
N ARG A 310 -5.46 -1.90 -5.93
CA ARG A 310 -4.53 -2.32 -4.86
C ARG A 310 -4.88 -1.67 -3.52
N GLU A 311 -5.23 -0.38 -3.56
CA GLU A 311 -5.60 0.36 -2.36
C GLU A 311 -6.95 -0.10 -1.83
N ARG A 312 -8.00 -0.21 -2.66
CA ARG A 312 -9.32 -0.73 -2.25
C ARG A 312 -9.24 -2.10 -1.58
N VAL A 313 -8.39 -2.96 -2.12
CA VAL A 313 -8.10 -4.32 -1.63
C VAL A 313 -7.30 -4.31 -0.32
N SER A 314 -6.48 -3.28 -0.09
CA SER A 314 -5.65 -3.13 1.12
C SER A 314 -6.34 -2.37 2.25
N ILE A 315 -7.22 -1.42 1.96
CA ILE A 315 -7.91 -0.56 2.93
C ILE A 315 -8.88 -1.38 3.80
N GLY A 316 -9.39 -2.49 3.26
CA GLY A 316 -10.23 -3.51 3.90
C GLY A 316 -11.56 -3.03 4.48
N ALA A 317 -12.53 -3.94 4.52
CA ALA A 317 -13.89 -3.66 4.98
C ALA A 317 -13.93 -3.42 6.50
N GLN A 318 -14.94 -2.67 6.96
CA GLN A 318 -15.13 -2.35 8.36
C GLN A 318 -15.68 -3.54 9.14
N PRO A 319 -15.51 -3.62 10.47
CA PRO A 319 -16.01 -4.75 11.27
C PRO A 319 -17.51 -5.02 11.09
N HIS A 320 -18.32 -3.96 10.92
CA HIS A 320 -19.76 -4.07 10.70
C HIS A 320 -20.14 -4.57 9.30
N ASP A 321 -19.20 -4.64 8.36
CA ASP A 321 -19.45 -5.13 7.00
C ASP A 321 -19.47 -6.66 6.93
N PHE A 322 -18.80 -7.34 7.87
CA PHE A 322 -18.67 -8.79 7.91
C PHE A 322 -19.90 -9.46 8.53
N THR A 323 -21.05 -9.28 7.88
CA THR A 323 -22.31 -9.93 8.23
C THR A 323 -22.57 -11.14 7.33
N MET A 324 -23.37 -12.10 7.82
CA MET A 324 -23.80 -13.26 7.01
C MET A 324 -24.54 -12.83 5.74
N PHE A 325 -25.31 -11.74 5.83
CA PHE A 325 -26.04 -11.18 4.71
C PHE A 325 -25.11 -10.68 3.60
N ASN A 326 -24.13 -9.85 3.96
CA ASN A 326 -23.15 -9.32 3.01
C ASN A 326 -22.24 -10.42 2.45
N TYR A 327 -21.94 -11.45 3.26
CA TYR A 327 -21.23 -12.64 2.83
C TYR A 327 -21.98 -13.39 1.72
N PHE A 328 -23.27 -13.67 1.90
CA PHE A 328 -24.07 -14.33 0.86
C PHE A 328 -24.18 -13.46 -0.41
N ALA A 329 -24.41 -12.15 -0.27
CA ALA A 329 -24.45 -11.23 -1.41
C ALA A 329 -23.14 -11.23 -2.22
N TYR A 330 -21.98 -11.25 -1.54
CA TYR A 330 -20.66 -11.31 -2.17
C TYR A 330 -20.39 -12.66 -2.86
N VAL A 331 -20.57 -13.75 -2.13
CA VAL A 331 -20.23 -15.09 -2.65
C VAL A 331 -21.13 -15.45 -3.82
N LEU A 332 -22.42 -15.16 -3.71
CA LEU A 332 -23.45 -15.49 -4.69
C LEU A 332 -23.67 -14.37 -5.72
N TYR A 333 -22.77 -13.39 -5.82
CA TYR A 333 -22.89 -12.30 -6.77
C TYR A 333 -23.08 -12.84 -8.21
N SER A 334 -24.31 -12.71 -8.70
CA SER A 334 -24.82 -13.42 -9.88
C SER A 334 -24.01 -13.22 -11.16
N PRO A 335 -23.56 -12.00 -11.51
CA PRO A 335 -22.76 -11.78 -12.72
C PRO A 335 -21.46 -12.58 -12.75
N LEU A 336 -20.93 -12.97 -11.60
CA LEU A 336 -19.66 -13.69 -11.50
C LEU A 336 -19.81 -15.10 -10.92
N TYR A 337 -21.04 -15.59 -10.65
CA TYR A 337 -21.28 -16.87 -10.00
C TYR A 337 -20.87 -18.08 -10.87
N LEU A 338 -21.17 -18.05 -12.18
CA LEU A 338 -21.01 -19.20 -13.08
C LEU A 338 -19.57 -19.41 -13.57
N ALA A 339 -18.92 -18.38 -14.11
CA ALA A 339 -17.55 -18.52 -14.63
C ALA A 339 -16.69 -17.24 -14.54
N GLY A 340 -17.19 -16.17 -13.90
CA GLY A 340 -16.58 -14.84 -13.98
C GLY A 340 -15.26 -14.68 -13.22
N PRO A 341 -14.51 -13.58 -13.46
CA PRO A 341 -13.28 -13.31 -12.72
C PRO A 341 -13.49 -13.24 -11.21
N ILE A 342 -12.45 -13.59 -10.45
CA ILE A 342 -12.50 -13.62 -8.99
C ILE A 342 -12.23 -12.22 -8.44
N ILE A 343 -13.16 -11.72 -7.63
CA ILE A 343 -13.04 -10.47 -6.86
C ILE A 343 -12.97 -10.82 -5.37
N ASN A 344 -12.20 -10.06 -4.59
CA ASN A 344 -12.13 -10.22 -3.13
C ASN A 344 -13.24 -9.45 -2.41
N PHE A 345 -13.49 -9.77 -1.14
CA PHE A 345 -14.58 -9.18 -0.38
C PHE A 345 -14.40 -7.68 -0.19
N ASN A 346 -13.18 -7.25 0.14
CA ASN A 346 -12.87 -5.83 0.36
C ASN A 346 -13.15 -4.95 -0.88
N ASP A 347 -12.76 -5.41 -2.07
CA ASP A 347 -12.98 -4.69 -3.33
C ASP A 347 -14.47 -4.68 -3.72
N TYR A 348 -15.18 -5.79 -3.53
CA TYR A 348 -16.63 -5.85 -3.74
C TYR A 348 -17.36 -4.82 -2.85
N VAL A 349 -17.03 -4.75 -1.56
CA VAL A 349 -17.60 -3.79 -0.62
C VAL A 349 -17.28 -2.34 -1.02
N SER A 350 -16.03 -2.07 -1.39
CA SER A 350 -15.58 -0.73 -1.81
C SER A 350 -16.33 -0.24 -3.05
N GLN A 351 -16.45 -1.08 -4.09
CA GLN A 351 -17.12 -0.73 -5.35
C GLN A 351 -18.65 -0.63 -5.19
N SER A 352 -19.21 -1.37 -4.23
CA SER A 352 -20.64 -1.30 -3.91
C SER A 352 -21.02 0.02 -3.24
N ARG A 353 -20.14 0.57 -2.38
CA ARG A 353 -20.28 1.91 -1.77
C ARG A 353 -20.03 3.04 -2.76
N HIS A 354 -18.99 2.91 -3.59
CA HIS A 354 -18.49 3.98 -4.44
C HIS A 354 -18.42 3.54 -5.91
N PRO A 355 -19.17 4.19 -6.83
CA PRO A 355 -19.08 3.87 -8.25
C PRO A 355 -17.70 4.22 -8.79
N LEU A 356 -17.15 3.36 -9.63
CA LEU A 356 -15.88 3.60 -10.32
C LEU A 356 -16.10 4.27 -11.68
N SER A 357 -15.19 5.17 -12.06
CA SER A 357 -15.15 5.78 -13.40
C SER A 357 -14.96 4.77 -14.53
N SER A 358 -14.35 3.60 -14.23
CA SER A 358 -14.15 2.50 -15.19
C SER A 358 -15.45 1.82 -15.63
N THR A 359 -16.53 1.95 -14.86
CA THR A 359 -17.85 1.37 -15.17
C THR A 359 -18.74 2.28 -16.03
N SER A 360 -18.18 3.38 -16.53
CA SER A 360 -18.87 4.31 -17.41
C SER A 360 -19.22 3.68 -18.77
N LEU A 361 -20.29 4.18 -19.40
CA LEU A 361 -20.73 3.69 -20.72
C LEU A 361 -19.68 3.95 -21.81
N SER A 362 -18.96 5.07 -21.72
CA SER A 362 -17.87 5.41 -22.66
C SER A 362 -16.74 4.38 -22.66
N ARG A 363 -16.56 3.62 -21.57
CA ARG A 363 -15.56 2.54 -21.44
C ARG A 363 -16.15 1.17 -21.68
N THR A 364 -17.40 0.94 -21.26
CA THR A 364 -18.07 -0.36 -21.39
C THR A 364 -18.45 -0.68 -22.85
N ILE A 365 -18.81 0.33 -23.66
CA ILE A 365 -19.19 0.14 -25.07
C ILE A 365 -18.01 -0.42 -25.91
N PRO A 366 -16.80 0.18 -25.89
CA PRO A 366 -15.64 -0.41 -26.57
C PRO A 366 -15.33 -1.85 -26.13
N TYR A 367 -15.49 -2.17 -24.84
CA TYR A 367 -15.31 -3.54 -24.34
C TYR A 367 -16.36 -4.51 -24.90
N ALA A 368 -17.63 -4.10 -24.96
CA ALA A 368 -18.71 -4.89 -25.57
C ALA A 368 -18.47 -5.13 -27.07
N ILE A 369 -17.98 -4.13 -27.81
CA ILE A 369 -17.60 -4.27 -29.22
C ILE A 369 -16.50 -5.33 -29.36
N ARG A 370 -15.46 -5.31 -28.51
CA ARG A 370 -14.42 -6.36 -28.53
C ARG A 370 -14.96 -7.75 -28.24
N PHE A 371 -15.89 -7.87 -27.29
CA PHE A 371 -16.53 -9.14 -26.99
C PHE A 371 -17.24 -9.70 -28.23
N VAL A 372 -18.03 -8.87 -28.93
CA VAL A 372 -18.70 -9.26 -30.17
C VAL A 372 -17.69 -9.66 -31.26
N LEU A 373 -16.59 -8.91 -31.41
CA LEU A 373 -15.53 -9.28 -32.36
C LEU A 373 -14.86 -10.62 -32.02
N CYS A 374 -14.69 -10.96 -30.73
CA CYS A 374 -14.20 -12.28 -30.33
C CYS A 374 -15.18 -13.40 -30.65
N VAL A 375 -16.47 -13.19 -30.41
CA VAL A 375 -17.53 -14.15 -30.78
C VAL A 375 -17.55 -14.36 -32.28
N LEU A 376 -17.55 -13.28 -33.07
CA LEU A 376 -17.48 -13.35 -34.54
C LEU A 376 -16.21 -14.06 -35.02
N CYS A 377 -15.06 -13.82 -34.38
CA CYS A 377 -13.82 -14.52 -34.70
C CYS A 377 -13.93 -16.03 -34.44
N MET A 378 -14.57 -16.42 -33.33
CA MET A 378 -14.80 -17.84 -33.01
C MET A 378 -15.77 -18.47 -34.02
N GLU A 379 -16.85 -17.78 -34.38
CA GLU A 379 -17.78 -18.24 -35.42
C GLU A 379 -17.08 -18.47 -36.76
N LEU A 380 -16.26 -17.52 -37.21
CA LEU A 380 -15.49 -17.67 -38.45
C LEU A 380 -14.52 -18.85 -38.37
N VAL A 381 -13.83 -19.04 -37.26
CA VAL A 381 -12.90 -20.17 -37.08
C VAL A 381 -13.66 -21.50 -37.13
N LEU A 382 -14.80 -21.63 -36.43
CA LEU A 382 -15.57 -22.89 -36.40
C LEU A 382 -16.26 -23.25 -37.73
N HIS A 383 -16.53 -22.27 -38.61
CA HIS A 383 -17.12 -22.52 -39.93
C HIS A 383 -16.09 -22.81 -41.03
N TYR A 384 -14.84 -22.36 -40.85
CA TYR A 384 -13.80 -22.47 -41.88
C TYR A 384 -12.65 -23.40 -41.50
N LEU A 385 -12.42 -23.66 -40.21
CA LEU A 385 -11.32 -24.47 -39.68
C LEU A 385 -11.89 -25.54 -38.74
N TYR A 386 -12.06 -26.77 -39.23
CA TYR A 386 -12.67 -27.89 -38.48
C TYR A 386 -11.66 -28.60 -37.57
N ALA A 387 -10.78 -27.85 -36.90
CA ALA A 387 -9.64 -28.39 -36.17
C ALA A 387 -10.02 -29.27 -34.97
N VAL A 388 -11.15 -28.98 -34.28
CA VAL A 388 -11.61 -29.78 -33.13
C VAL A 388 -12.25 -31.08 -33.60
N ALA A 389 -13.08 -31.02 -34.64
CA ALA A 389 -13.68 -32.21 -35.28
C ALA A 389 -12.60 -33.16 -35.82
N ILE A 390 -11.56 -32.62 -36.45
CA ILE A 390 -10.39 -33.38 -36.93
C ILE A 390 -9.65 -34.02 -35.74
N SER A 391 -9.40 -33.26 -34.67
CA SER A 391 -8.74 -33.79 -33.46
C SER A 391 -9.54 -34.91 -32.79
N LYS A 392 -10.87 -34.77 -32.68
CA LYS A 392 -11.74 -35.76 -32.04
C LYS A 392 -12.01 -37.01 -32.87
N SER A 393 -11.77 -36.98 -34.18
CA SER A 393 -11.94 -38.15 -35.03
C SER A 393 -10.79 -39.16 -34.94
N ASN A 394 -9.70 -38.82 -34.21
CA ASN A 394 -8.48 -39.64 -34.06
C ASN A 394 -7.97 -40.22 -35.40
N PRO A 395 -7.65 -39.38 -36.40
CA PRO A 395 -7.15 -39.85 -37.69
C PRO A 395 -5.71 -40.37 -37.59
N ASN A 396 -5.28 -41.17 -38.57
CA ASN A 396 -3.87 -41.56 -38.72
C ASN A 396 -3.02 -40.33 -39.07
N TRP A 397 -2.40 -39.74 -38.05
CA TRP A 397 -1.70 -38.45 -38.10
C TRP A 397 -0.52 -38.40 -39.09
N SER A 398 0.23 -39.50 -39.23
CA SER A 398 1.46 -39.57 -40.00
C SER A 398 1.29 -39.86 -41.49
N GLU A 399 0.16 -40.45 -41.90
CA GLU A 399 -0.11 -40.83 -43.29
C GLU A 399 -1.00 -39.82 -44.02
N THR A 400 -1.87 -39.12 -43.29
CA THR A 400 -2.88 -38.23 -43.87
C THR A 400 -2.43 -36.76 -43.96
N TYR A 401 -1.49 -36.35 -43.10
CA TYR A 401 -1.12 -34.94 -42.94
C TYR A 401 0.40 -34.73 -43.01
N SER A 402 0.82 -33.67 -43.70
CA SER A 402 2.21 -33.23 -43.66
C SER A 402 2.59 -32.66 -42.28
N PRO A 403 3.89 -32.65 -41.89
CA PRO A 403 4.34 -32.04 -40.64
C PRO A 403 3.92 -30.57 -40.49
N PHE A 404 3.84 -29.82 -41.60
CA PHE A 404 3.35 -28.44 -41.64
C PHE A 404 1.84 -28.38 -41.30
N GLN A 405 1.01 -29.17 -41.99
CA GLN A 405 -0.43 -29.22 -41.73
C GLN A 405 -0.74 -29.67 -40.30
N LEU A 406 -0.03 -30.67 -39.79
CA LEU A 406 -0.18 -31.18 -38.43
C LEU A 406 0.17 -30.11 -37.39
N SER A 407 1.27 -29.38 -37.60
CA SER A 407 1.65 -28.25 -36.76
C SER A 407 0.61 -27.13 -36.76
N MET A 408 0.05 -26.81 -37.94
CA MET A 408 -0.97 -25.77 -38.06
C MET A 408 -2.31 -26.18 -37.46
N LEU A 409 -2.75 -27.43 -37.64
CA LEU A 409 -3.94 -27.99 -37.00
C LEU A 409 -3.84 -27.87 -35.48
N GLY A 410 -2.71 -28.28 -34.91
CA GLY A 410 -2.45 -28.14 -33.48
C GLY A 410 -2.42 -26.68 -33.02
N TYR A 411 -1.78 -25.77 -33.77
CA TYR A 411 -1.73 -24.34 -33.47
C TYR A 411 -3.11 -23.67 -33.47
N PHE A 412 -3.95 -23.95 -34.48
CA PHE A 412 -5.31 -23.40 -34.53
C PHE A 412 -6.25 -24.05 -33.51
N ASN A 413 -6.05 -25.32 -33.17
CA ASN A 413 -6.77 -25.93 -32.05
C ASN A 413 -6.48 -25.21 -30.72
N LEU A 414 -5.23 -24.82 -30.47
CA LEU A 414 -4.88 -24.00 -29.29
C LEU A 414 -5.55 -22.62 -29.31
N HIS A 415 -5.76 -22.02 -30.48
CA HIS A 415 -6.53 -20.77 -30.61
C HIS A 415 -8.02 -20.95 -30.28
N ILE A 416 -8.60 -22.08 -30.70
CA ILE A 416 -9.98 -22.43 -30.37
C ILE A 416 -10.12 -22.63 -28.86
N VAL A 417 -9.18 -23.33 -28.21
CA VAL A 417 -9.14 -23.47 -26.74
C VAL A 417 -9.01 -22.12 -26.05
N TRP A 418 -8.14 -21.23 -26.54
CA TRP A 418 -8.00 -19.87 -26.00
C TRP A 418 -9.31 -19.06 -26.12
N LEU A 419 -9.95 -19.04 -27.30
CA LEU A 419 -11.22 -18.35 -27.51
C LEU A 419 -12.36 -18.93 -26.68
N LYS A 420 -12.42 -20.25 -26.58
CA LYS A 420 -13.41 -21.00 -25.78
C LYS A 420 -13.39 -20.59 -24.31
N LEU A 421 -12.23 -20.28 -23.74
CA LEU A 421 -12.10 -19.83 -22.35
C LEU A 421 -12.29 -18.30 -22.22
N LEU A 422 -11.78 -17.53 -23.18
CA LEU A 422 -11.86 -16.07 -23.18
C LEU A 422 -13.31 -15.57 -23.25
N ILE A 423 -14.14 -16.15 -24.12
CA ILE A 423 -15.49 -15.65 -24.41
C ILE A 423 -16.39 -15.69 -23.16
N PRO A 424 -16.51 -16.81 -22.42
CA PRO A 424 -17.24 -16.82 -21.16
C PRO A 424 -16.71 -15.81 -20.12
N TRP A 425 -15.38 -15.72 -19.94
CA TRP A 425 -14.79 -14.78 -18.99
C TRP A 425 -15.08 -13.32 -19.31
N ARG A 426 -14.99 -12.95 -20.60
CA ARG A 426 -15.36 -11.61 -21.07
C ARG A 426 -16.85 -11.33 -20.95
N PHE A 427 -17.69 -12.33 -21.20
CA PHE A 427 -19.14 -12.19 -21.05
C PHE A 427 -19.53 -11.86 -19.60
N PHE A 428 -19.08 -12.68 -18.64
CA PHE A 428 -19.39 -12.46 -17.22
C PHE A 428 -18.74 -11.19 -16.65
N ARG A 429 -17.57 -10.80 -17.16
CA ARG A 429 -17.00 -9.48 -16.85
C ARG A 429 -17.81 -8.33 -17.44
N LEU A 430 -18.27 -8.42 -18.70
CA LEU A 430 -19.14 -7.41 -19.31
C LEU A 430 -20.43 -7.25 -18.51
N TRP A 431 -21.00 -8.35 -18.02
CA TRP A 431 -22.16 -8.33 -17.13
C TRP A 431 -21.87 -7.56 -15.84
N ALA A 432 -20.76 -7.86 -15.15
CA ALA A 432 -20.35 -7.15 -13.95
C ALA A 432 -20.08 -5.65 -14.23
N LEU A 433 -19.38 -5.31 -15.32
CA LEU A 433 -19.10 -3.92 -15.72
C LEU A 433 -20.38 -3.13 -15.95
N ARG A 434 -21.34 -3.72 -16.65
CA ARG A 434 -22.65 -3.11 -16.88
C ARG A 434 -23.43 -2.94 -15.58
N ASP A 435 -23.27 -3.89 -14.65
CA ASP A 435 -23.81 -3.80 -13.31
C ASP A 435 -23.04 -2.82 -12.39
N GLY A 436 -21.89 -2.28 -12.80
CA GLY A 436 -21.15 -1.27 -12.05
C GLY A 436 -20.14 -1.84 -11.05
N ILE A 437 -19.65 -3.06 -11.28
CA ILE A 437 -18.48 -3.65 -10.63
C ILE A 437 -17.42 -3.94 -11.70
N ASP A 438 -16.17 -3.56 -11.47
CA ASP A 438 -15.03 -3.73 -12.37
C ASP A 438 -14.07 -4.81 -11.84
N PRO A 439 -14.33 -6.11 -12.14
CA PRO A 439 -13.45 -7.21 -11.79
C PRO A 439 -12.26 -7.30 -12.76
N PRO A 440 -11.20 -8.10 -12.47
CA PRO A 440 -10.03 -8.17 -13.34
C PRO A 440 -10.28 -8.83 -14.69
N GLU A 441 -9.71 -8.28 -15.77
CA GLU A 441 -9.68 -8.97 -17.06
C GLU A 441 -8.79 -10.22 -16.95
N ASN A 442 -9.37 -11.39 -17.24
CA ASN A 442 -8.62 -12.63 -17.46
C ASN A 442 -8.21 -12.72 -18.95
N MET A 443 -7.11 -13.40 -19.26
CA MET A 443 -6.59 -13.60 -20.63
C MET A 443 -6.39 -12.28 -21.38
N VAL A 444 -5.56 -11.42 -20.80
CA VAL A 444 -5.29 -10.06 -21.31
C VAL A 444 -4.69 -10.10 -22.71
N ARG A 445 -3.93 -11.15 -23.03
CA ARG A 445 -3.20 -11.31 -24.30
C ARG A 445 -3.51 -12.65 -24.94
N CYS A 446 -3.46 -12.66 -26.27
CA CYS A 446 -3.55 -13.88 -27.05
C CYS A 446 -2.39 -14.83 -26.70
N MET A 447 -2.59 -16.14 -26.80
CA MET A 447 -1.51 -17.13 -26.66
C MET A 447 -0.32 -16.80 -27.57
N SER A 448 -0.58 -16.36 -28.81
CA SER A 448 0.45 -15.94 -29.77
C SER A 448 1.11 -14.59 -29.49
N ASP A 449 0.60 -13.83 -28.52
CA ASP A 449 1.18 -12.56 -28.05
C ASP A 449 1.89 -12.75 -26.68
N ASN A 450 2.41 -13.95 -26.43
CA ASN A 450 3.21 -14.28 -25.25
C ASN A 450 4.51 -14.98 -25.63
N TYR A 451 5.65 -14.37 -25.30
CA TYR A 451 6.99 -14.93 -25.50
C TYR A 451 7.60 -15.53 -24.22
N SER A 452 6.98 -15.29 -23.06
CA SER A 452 7.43 -15.73 -21.74
C SER A 452 6.36 -16.60 -21.10
N ALA A 453 6.75 -17.79 -20.63
CA ALA A 453 5.87 -18.73 -19.96
C ALA A 453 5.42 -18.17 -18.59
N LEU A 454 6.31 -17.45 -17.89
CA LEU A 454 5.98 -16.75 -16.64
C LEU A 454 4.96 -15.63 -16.85
N ALA A 455 5.15 -14.80 -17.89
CA ALA A 455 4.22 -13.73 -18.22
C ALA A 455 2.86 -14.28 -18.67
N PHE A 456 2.88 -15.33 -19.49
CA PHE A 456 1.69 -16.07 -19.91
C PHE A 456 0.89 -16.56 -18.71
N TRP A 457 1.53 -17.24 -17.75
CA TRP A 457 0.84 -17.76 -16.56
C TRP A 457 0.23 -16.65 -15.69
N ARG A 458 0.96 -15.54 -15.49
CA ARG A 458 0.45 -14.39 -14.73
C ARG A 458 -0.72 -13.68 -15.43
N GLY A 459 -0.73 -13.67 -16.76
CA GLY A 459 -1.74 -12.99 -17.58
C GLY A 459 -2.94 -13.86 -18.00
N TRP A 460 -2.79 -15.20 -17.99
CA TRP A 460 -3.81 -16.16 -18.45
C TRP A 460 -5.03 -16.16 -17.53
N HIS A 461 -4.89 -16.58 -16.27
CA HIS A 461 -5.96 -16.52 -15.28
C HIS A 461 -5.65 -15.45 -14.21
N ARG A 462 -5.59 -14.18 -14.64
CA ARG A 462 -5.11 -13.06 -13.82
C ARG A 462 -5.81 -12.91 -12.47
N SER A 463 -7.14 -13.01 -12.43
CA SER A 463 -7.90 -12.93 -11.18
C SER A 463 -7.59 -14.09 -10.22
N PHE A 464 -7.37 -15.30 -10.73
CA PHE A 464 -6.97 -16.46 -9.93
C PHE A 464 -5.51 -16.36 -9.48
N ASN A 465 -4.60 -15.91 -10.34
CA ASN A 465 -3.21 -15.66 -9.97
C ASN A 465 -3.13 -14.65 -8.80
N ARG A 466 -3.92 -13.58 -8.85
CA ARG A 466 -4.02 -12.60 -7.76
C ARG A 466 -4.57 -13.20 -6.47
N PHE A 467 -5.60 -14.05 -6.58
CA PHE A 467 -6.13 -14.79 -5.45
C PHE A 467 -5.04 -15.67 -4.79
N VAL A 468 -4.37 -16.50 -5.59
CA VAL A 468 -3.30 -17.40 -5.14
C VAL A 468 -2.15 -16.61 -4.50
N VAL A 469 -1.72 -15.51 -5.11
CA VAL A 469 -0.66 -14.66 -4.55
C VAL A 469 -1.07 -14.11 -3.18
N ARG A 470 -2.28 -13.57 -3.05
CA ARG A 470 -2.77 -12.93 -1.82
C ARG A 470 -3.06 -13.91 -0.69
N TYR A 471 -3.72 -15.04 -0.97
CA TYR A 471 -4.23 -15.94 0.07
C TYR A 471 -3.38 -17.20 0.29
N ILE A 472 -2.43 -17.49 -0.60
CA ILE A 472 -1.53 -18.64 -0.47
C ILE A 472 -0.08 -18.15 -0.39
N TYR A 473 0.45 -17.50 -1.42
CA TYR A 473 1.87 -17.17 -1.53
C TYR A 473 2.36 -16.18 -0.45
N VAL A 474 1.66 -15.05 -0.27
CA VAL A 474 2.03 -14.01 0.71
C VAL A 474 1.96 -14.54 2.16
N PRO A 475 0.88 -15.21 2.59
CA PRO A 475 0.82 -15.83 3.93
C PRO A 475 1.92 -16.86 4.20
N MET A 476 2.44 -17.55 3.17
CA MET A 476 3.56 -18.50 3.32
C MET A 476 4.94 -17.83 3.47
N GLY A 477 5.01 -16.49 3.44
CA GLY A 477 6.23 -15.71 3.64
C GLY A 477 6.87 -15.17 2.35
N GLY A 478 6.19 -15.30 1.21
CA GLY A 478 6.67 -14.81 -0.08
C GLY A 478 8.05 -15.35 -0.47
N SER A 479 8.88 -14.52 -1.10
CA SER A 479 10.28 -14.81 -1.45
C SER A 479 11.27 -14.45 -0.32
N GLY A 480 10.83 -13.76 0.72
CA GLY A 480 11.70 -13.05 1.68
C GLY A 480 12.43 -13.90 2.74
N GLN A 481 12.20 -15.22 2.79
CA GLN A 481 12.79 -16.11 3.81
C GLN A 481 13.59 -17.29 3.21
N GLY A 482 14.26 -17.07 2.08
CA GLY A 482 15.24 -18.00 1.49
C GLY A 482 14.72 -18.79 0.28
N LYS A 483 15.66 -19.19 -0.61
CA LYS A 483 15.38 -19.77 -1.94
C LYS A 483 14.64 -21.12 -1.90
N ILE A 484 14.94 -21.98 -0.93
CA ILE A 484 14.28 -23.28 -0.75
C ILE A 484 12.80 -23.07 -0.39
N ARG A 485 12.51 -22.10 0.49
CA ARG A 485 11.14 -21.77 0.88
C ARG A 485 10.37 -21.15 -0.27
N ALA A 486 11.01 -20.35 -1.12
CA ALA A 486 10.39 -19.85 -2.34
C ALA A 486 9.99 -21.01 -3.29
N MET A 487 10.85 -22.01 -3.50
CA MET A 487 10.50 -23.20 -4.28
C MET A 487 9.34 -23.99 -3.66
N VAL A 488 9.35 -24.18 -2.33
CA VAL A 488 8.24 -24.83 -1.60
C VAL A 488 6.94 -24.03 -1.73
N ASN A 489 7.01 -22.70 -1.72
CA ASN A 489 5.86 -21.82 -1.91
C ASN A 489 5.30 -21.95 -3.34
N TYR A 490 6.16 -22.02 -4.36
CA TYR A 490 5.73 -22.28 -5.74
C TYR A 490 5.09 -23.67 -5.89
N LEU A 491 5.71 -24.73 -5.35
CA LEU A 491 5.16 -26.08 -5.41
C LEU A 491 3.79 -26.17 -4.72
N SER A 492 3.63 -25.53 -3.55
CA SER A 492 2.35 -25.47 -2.85
C SER A 492 1.27 -24.76 -3.66
N VAL A 493 1.62 -23.63 -4.30
CA VAL A 493 0.74 -22.90 -5.20
C VAL A 493 0.30 -23.77 -6.37
N PHE A 494 1.23 -24.41 -7.08
CA PHE A 494 0.90 -25.25 -8.24
C PHE A 494 0.12 -26.50 -7.85
N THR A 495 0.38 -27.06 -6.66
CA THR A 495 -0.40 -28.19 -6.13
C THR A 495 -1.85 -27.78 -5.88
N PHE A 496 -2.10 -26.64 -5.24
CA PHE A 496 -3.47 -26.14 -5.06
C PHE A 496 -4.16 -25.85 -6.40
N VAL A 497 -3.44 -25.23 -7.35
CA VAL A 497 -3.96 -24.94 -8.70
C VAL A 497 -4.41 -26.24 -9.39
N ALA A 498 -3.59 -27.29 -9.32
CA ALA A 498 -3.94 -28.59 -9.91
C ALA A 498 -5.17 -29.19 -9.23
N LEU A 499 -5.17 -29.27 -7.89
CA LEU A 499 -6.29 -29.80 -7.11
C LEU A 499 -7.62 -29.06 -7.33
N TRP A 500 -7.56 -27.75 -7.59
CA TRP A 500 -8.73 -26.92 -7.83
C TRP A 500 -9.34 -27.13 -9.24
N HIS A 501 -8.50 -27.40 -10.24
CA HIS A 501 -8.95 -27.56 -11.63
C HIS A 501 -9.54 -28.94 -11.91
N ASP A 502 -8.85 -30.02 -11.48
CA ASP A 502 -9.32 -31.39 -11.61
C ASP A 502 -8.57 -32.27 -10.59
N ILE A 503 -9.29 -33.16 -9.92
CA ILE A 503 -8.73 -34.11 -8.94
C ILE A 503 -8.02 -35.28 -9.67
N ASN A 504 -8.25 -35.45 -10.97
CA ASN A 504 -7.53 -36.45 -11.76
C ASN A 504 -6.02 -36.20 -11.78
N LEU A 505 -5.25 -37.20 -11.36
CA LEU A 505 -3.78 -37.18 -11.28
C LEU A 505 -3.08 -36.88 -12.63
N ARG A 506 -3.78 -37.02 -13.76
CA ARG A 506 -3.28 -36.60 -15.08
C ARG A 506 -3.06 -35.08 -15.16
N LEU A 507 -3.95 -34.28 -14.59
CA LEU A 507 -3.79 -32.82 -14.55
C LEU A 507 -2.69 -32.39 -13.58
N LEU A 508 -2.49 -33.15 -12.49
CA LEU A 508 -1.39 -32.94 -11.55
C LEU A 508 -0.02 -33.17 -12.21
N MET A 509 0.13 -34.29 -12.94
CA MET A 509 1.35 -34.57 -13.72
C MET A 509 1.61 -33.49 -14.78
N TRP A 510 0.57 -33.02 -15.47
CA TRP A 510 0.67 -31.93 -16.44
C TRP A 510 1.08 -30.60 -15.78
N GLY A 511 0.49 -30.25 -14.64
CA GLY A 511 0.85 -29.03 -13.88
C GLY A 511 2.29 -29.03 -13.37
N TRP A 512 2.81 -30.20 -12.99
CA TRP A 512 4.23 -30.37 -12.60
C TRP A 512 5.18 -30.34 -13.80
N LEU A 513 4.78 -30.90 -14.94
CA LEU A 513 5.51 -30.80 -16.20
C LEU A 513 5.64 -29.33 -16.65
N ILE A 514 4.59 -28.52 -16.48
CA ILE A 514 4.65 -27.07 -16.72
C ILE A 514 5.60 -26.36 -15.75
N SER A 515 5.64 -26.78 -14.49
CA SER A 515 6.59 -26.23 -13.51
C SER A 515 8.04 -26.50 -13.92
N LEU A 516 8.32 -27.66 -14.53
CA LEU A 516 9.60 -27.98 -15.14
C LEU A 516 9.89 -27.12 -16.39
N PHE A 517 8.87 -26.77 -17.17
CA PHE A 517 9.01 -25.94 -18.38
C PHE A 517 9.27 -24.45 -18.11
N VAL A 518 8.93 -23.94 -16.93
CA VAL A 518 9.30 -22.60 -16.49
C VAL A 518 10.78 -22.51 -16.07
N LEU A 519 11.39 -23.63 -15.68
CA LEU A 519 12.75 -23.68 -15.16
C LEU A 519 13.81 -23.20 -16.17
N PRO A 520 13.80 -23.59 -17.46
CA PRO A 520 14.74 -23.06 -18.45
C PRO A 520 14.67 -21.54 -18.62
N GLU A 521 13.47 -20.94 -18.61
CA GLU A 521 13.30 -19.48 -18.68
C GLU A 521 13.94 -18.81 -17.47
N VAL A 522 13.70 -19.37 -16.27
CA VAL A 522 14.33 -18.89 -15.02
C VAL A 522 15.85 -19.04 -15.10
N LEU A 523 16.37 -20.22 -15.44
CA LEU A 523 17.82 -20.44 -15.55
C LEU A 523 18.49 -19.51 -16.57
N ALA A 524 17.85 -19.26 -17.71
CA ALA A 524 18.36 -18.35 -18.73
C ALA A 524 18.37 -16.88 -18.25
N THR A 525 17.34 -16.42 -17.55
CA THR A 525 17.31 -15.06 -16.98
C THR A 525 18.35 -14.86 -15.87
N LEU A 526 18.77 -15.93 -15.20
CA LEU A 526 19.87 -15.88 -14.23
C LEU A 526 21.25 -15.91 -14.89
N ALA A 527 21.40 -16.71 -15.94
CA ALA A 527 22.64 -16.81 -16.70
C ALA A 527 22.93 -15.51 -17.48
N PHE A 528 21.89 -14.82 -17.96
CA PHE A 528 21.99 -13.61 -18.78
C PHE A 528 21.20 -12.44 -18.16
N PRO A 529 21.66 -11.84 -17.04
CA PRO A 529 20.94 -10.76 -16.38
C PRO A 529 21.00 -9.46 -17.18
N ALA A 530 19.85 -8.77 -17.32
CA ALA A 530 19.69 -7.56 -18.13
C ALA A 530 20.71 -6.44 -17.81
N ARG A 531 21.11 -6.30 -16.54
CA ARG A 531 22.09 -5.29 -16.08
C ARG A 531 23.45 -5.42 -16.78
N LYS A 532 23.91 -6.64 -17.07
CA LYS A 532 25.21 -6.87 -17.75
C LYS A 532 25.22 -6.49 -19.23
N TRP A 533 24.05 -6.19 -19.80
CA TRP A 533 23.88 -5.93 -21.23
C TRP A 533 23.32 -4.53 -21.54
N GLN A 534 23.36 -3.62 -20.56
CA GLN A 534 22.89 -2.23 -20.71
C GLN A 534 23.62 -1.50 -21.85
N ASP A 535 24.91 -1.76 -22.04
CA ASP A 535 25.75 -1.14 -23.09
C ASP A 535 25.49 -1.71 -24.51
N SER A 536 24.67 -2.74 -24.64
CA SER A 536 24.39 -3.40 -25.94
C SER A 536 22.94 -3.91 -26.03
N PRO A 537 21.94 -3.01 -26.00
CA PRO A 537 20.52 -3.38 -25.91
C PRO A 537 20.03 -4.19 -27.12
N THR A 538 20.59 -3.95 -28.31
CA THR A 538 20.23 -4.70 -29.53
C THR A 538 20.71 -6.16 -29.47
N LYS A 539 21.92 -6.42 -28.94
CA LYS A 539 22.45 -7.79 -28.78
C LYS A 539 21.64 -8.56 -27.73
N TYR A 540 21.29 -7.90 -26.63
CA TYR A 540 20.43 -8.47 -25.59
C TYR A 540 19.04 -8.83 -26.13
N ARG A 541 18.43 -7.96 -26.94
CA ARG A 541 17.14 -8.23 -27.61
C ARG A 541 17.19 -9.47 -28.51
N ILE A 542 18.27 -9.66 -29.27
CA ILE A 542 18.45 -10.83 -30.13
C ILE A 542 18.60 -12.11 -29.28
N LEU A 543 19.40 -12.05 -28.21
CA LEU A 543 19.56 -13.16 -27.27
C LEU A 543 18.23 -13.55 -26.61
N CYS A 544 17.47 -12.57 -26.13
CA CYS A 544 16.12 -12.77 -25.59
C CYS A 544 15.16 -13.34 -26.66
N GLY A 545 15.32 -12.95 -27.93
CA GLY A 545 14.54 -13.50 -29.04
C GLY A 545 14.80 -14.98 -29.28
N ILE A 546 16.05 -15.43 -29.17
CA ILE A 546 16.40 -16.86 -29.27
C ILE A 546 15.79 -17.64 -28.09
N GLY A 547 15.92 -17.11 -26.87
CA GLY A 547 15.29 -17.71 -25.68
C GLY A 547 13.76 -17.78 -25.79
N ALA A 548 13.13 -16.74 -26.33
CA ALA A 548 11.69 -16.68 -26.58
C ALA A 548 11.22 -17.78 -27.55
N VAL A 549 11.96 -18.06 -28.62
CA VAL A 549 11.62 -19.15 -29.55
C VAL A 549 11.62 -20.50 -28.82
N GLY A 550 12.63 -20.76 -27.99
CA GLY A 550 12.70 -21.96 -27.16
C GLY A 550 11.49 -22.09 -26.23
N ASN A 551 11.14 -21.01 -25.52
CA ASN A 551 9.97 -21.00 -24.63
C ASN A 551 8.67 -21.24 -25.38
N ILE A 552 8.46 -20.59 -26.53
CA ILE A 552 7.23 -20.75 -27.33
C ILE A 552 7.11 -22.19 -27.84
N LEU A 553 8.19 -22.78 -28.37
CA LEU A 553 8.19 -24.17 -28.85
C LEU A 553 7.90 -25.17 -27.72
N MET A 554 8.51 -24.98 -26.55
CA MET A 554 8.25 -25.81 -25.37
C MET A 554 6.78 -25.71 -24.92
N MET A 555 6.24 -24.49 -24.85
CA MET A 555 4.87 -24.25 -24.42
C MET A 555 3.86 -24.78 -25.45
N MET A 556 4.18 -24.71 -26.75
CA MET A 556 3.38 -25.34 -27.81
C MET A 556 3.38 -26.86 -27.66
N ALA A 557 4.55 -27.49 -27.50
CA ALA A 557 4.67 -28.94 -27.34
C ALA A 557 3.88 -29.46 -26.13
N ALA A 558 4.00 -28.79 -24.98
CA ALA A 558 3.26 -29.12 -23.76
C ALA A 558 1.74 -29.13 -23.96
N ASN A 559 1.22 -28.12 -24.66
CA ASN A 559 -0.22 -27.97 -24.87
C ASN A 559 -0.74 -28.84 -26.03
N LEU A 560 0.11 -29.18 -27.01
CA LEU A 560 -0.21 -30.16 -28.06
C LEU A 560 -0.46 -31.55 -27.49
N VAL A 561 0.39 -32.00 -26.54
CA VAL A 561 0.21 -33.28 -25.83
C VAL A 561 -1.04 -33.28 -24.96
N GLY A 562 -1.26 -32.19 -24.21
CA GLY A 562 -2.36 -32.12 -23.25
C GLY A 562 -3.75 -31.97 -23.86
N PHE A 563 -3.89 -31.26 -25.00
CA PHE A 563 -5.20 -30.80 -25.48
C PHE A 563 -5.50 -31.02 -26.97
N ALA A 564 -4.53 -31.43 -27.80
CA ALA A 564 -4.73 -31.44 -29.25
C ALA A 564 -4.43 -32.78 -29.95
N LEU A 565 -3.21 -33.30 -29.82
CA LEU A 565 -2.71 -34.43 -30.64
C LEU A 565 -2.43 -35.70 -29.82
N GLY A 566 -2.36 -35.59 -28.48
CA GLY A 566 -1.94 -36.69 -27.62
C GLY A 566 -0.46 -37.09 -27.81
N LEU A 567 -0.04 -38.17 -27.14
CA LEU A 567 1.34 -38.66 -27.23
C LEU A 567 1.66 -39.26 -28.60
N ASP A 568 0.70 -39.97 -29.20
CA ASP A 568 0.89 -40.63 -30.50
C ASP A 568 1.00 -39.62 -31.66
N GLY A 569 0.19 -38.55 -31.63
CA GLY A 569 0.29 -37.47 -32.61
C GLY A 569 1.54 -36.60 -32.44
N LEU A 570 2.03 -36.38 -31.20
CA LEU A 570 3.31 -35.71 -30.97
C LEU A 570 4.48 -36.57 -31.49
N LYS A 571 4.46 -37.88 -31.22
CA LYS A 571 5.49 -38.81 -31.71
C LYS A 571 5.55 -38.78 -33.24
N GLY A 572 4.40 -38.88 -33.92
CA GLY A 572 4.32 -38.74 -35.37
C GLY A 572 4.83 -37.40 -35.91
N LEU A 573 4.57 -36.29 -35.18
CA LEU A 573 5.10 -34.97 -35.51
C LEU A 573 6.63 -34.91 -35.36
N VAL A 574 7.18 -35.42 -34.26
CA VAL A 574 8.63 -35.41 -33.98
C VAL A 574 9.38 -36.29 -34.99
N ASP A 575 8.88 -37.50 -35.24
CA ASP A 575 9.46 -38.44 -36.20
C ASP A 575 9.44 -37.86 -37.63
N GLY A 576 8.35 -37.19 -38.02
CA GLY A 576 8.25 -36.51 -39.31
C GLY A 576 9.19 -35.30 -39.45
N ILE A 577 9.41 -34.55 -38.36
CA ILE A 577 10.29 -33.37 -38.34
C ILE A 577 11.77 -33.75 -38.35
N VAL A 578 12.17 -34.73 -37.52
CA VAL A 578 13.58 -35.12 -37.34
C VAL A 578 14.03 -36.12 -38.41
N GLY A 579 13.12 -37.00 -38.86
CA GLY A 579 13.43 -38.08 -39.80
C GLY A 579 13.51 -37.68 -41.28
N SER A 580 12.93 -36.54 -41.69
CA SER A 580 12.89 -36.11 -43.09
C SER A 580 13.68 -34.81 -43.35
N LEU A 581 14.24 -34.66 -44.56
CA LEU A 581 14.91 -33.40 -44.95
C LEU A 581 13.91 -32.22 -44.97
N GLY A 582 12.69 -32.46 -45.46
CA GLY A 582 11.61 -31.47 -45.44
C GLY A 582 11.19 -31.05 -44.03
N GLY A 583 11.18 -32.00 -43.08
CA GLY A 583 10.89 -31.73 -41.67
C GLY A 583 11.93 -30.83 -40.99
N ARG A 584 13.22 -31.04 -41.27
CA ARG A 584 14.31 -30.20 -40.74
C ARG A 584 14.29 -28.79 -41.32
N VAL A 585 13.99 -28.66 -42.62
CA VAL A 585 13.79 -27.35 -43.28
C VAL A 585 12.58 -26.62 -42.68
N PHE A 586 11.48 -27.35 -42.43
CA PHE A 586 10.31 -26.80 -41.75
C PHE A 586 10.64 -26.32 -40.33
N LEU A 587 11.40 -27.09 -39.53
CA LEU A 587 11.79 -26.68 -38.18
C LEU A 587 12.63 -25.39 -38.18
N LEU A 588 13.58 -25.26 -39.10
CA LEU A 588 14.38 -24.04 -39.25
C LEU A 588 13.50 -22.84 -39.65
N ALA A 589 12.61 -23.02 -40.63
CA ALA A 589 11.66 -22.00 -41.08
C ALA A 589 10.68 -21.59 -39.95
N ALA A 590 10.24 -22.54 -39.13
CA ALA A 590 9.40 -22.29 -37.97
C ALA A 590 10.14 -21.49 -36.90
N CYS A 591 11.40 -21.84 -36.58
CA CYS A 591 12.22 -21.09 -35.63
C CYS A 591 12.46 -19.64 -36.08
N LEU A 592 12.76 -19.42 -37.36
CA LEU A 592 12.93 -18.08 -37.93
C LEU A 592 11.63 -17.27 -37.88
N THR A 593 10.50 -17.90 -38.20
CA THR A 593 9.17 -17.26 -38.14
C THR A 593 8.80 -16.86 -36.71
N LEU A 594 9.00 -17.77 -35.74
CA LEU A 594 8.78 -17.50 -34.33
C LEU A 594 9.71 -16.42 -33.79
N PHE A 595 10.95 -16.36 -34.28
CA PHE A 595 11.89 -15.30 -33.94
C PHE A 595 11.39 -13.93 -34.41
N VAL A 596 10.91 -13.83 -35.66
CA VAL A 596 10.28 -12.60 -36.18
C VAL A 596 9.06 -12.21 -35.33
N GLY A 597 8.21 -13.18 -34.99
CA GLY A 597 7.08 -12.97 -34.08
C GLY A 597 7.52 -12.43 -32.70
N ALA A 598 8.58 -13.00 -32.12
CA ALA A 598 9.13 -12.54 -30.84
C ALA A 598 9.70 -11.11 -30.91
N GLN A 599 10.36 -10.74 -32.00
CA GLN A 599 10.86 -9.37 -32.19
C GLN A 599 9.69 -8.37 -32.26
N VAL A 600 8.63 -8.68 -33.02
CA VAL A 600 7.43 -7.85 -33.08
C VAL A 600 6.77 -7.72 -31.70
N MET A 601 6.67 -8.81 -30.93
CA MET A 601 6.18 -8.76 -29.56
C MET A 601 7.03 -7.85 -28.65
N PHE A 602 8.37 -7.85 -28.80
CA PHE A 602 9.23 -6.94 -28.04
C PHE A 602 8.98 -5.46 -28.35
N GLU A 603 8.81 -5.11 -29.63
CA GLU A 603 8.50 -3.74 -30.03
C GLU A 603 7.13 -3.29 -29.55
N ILE A 604 6.14 -4.20 -29.52
CA ILE A 604 4.85 -3.94 -28.89
C ILE A 604 5.06 -3.59 -27.40
N ARG A 605 5.92 -4.31 -26.65
CA ARG A 605 6.20 -3.97 -25.23
C ARG A 605 6.94 -2.66 -25.04
N GLU A 606 7.84 -2.30 -25.96
CA GLU A 606 8.46 -0.97 -25.94
C GLU A 606 7.45 0.13 -26.29
N SER A 607 6.46 -0.14 -27.15
CA SER A 607 5.38 0.80 -27.45
C SER A 607 4.46 1.04 -26.24
N GLU A 608 4.20 0.01 -25.44
CA GLU A 608 3.45 0.11 -24.17
C GLU A 608 4.23 1.00 -23.18
N LYS A 609 5.54 0.77 -23.02
CA LYS A 609 6.42 1.59 -22.16
C LYS A 609 6.44 3.06 -22.59
N ARG A 610 6.53 3.34 -23.89
CA ARG A 610 6.51 4.72 -24.44
C ARG A 610 5.21 5.46 -24.12
N ARG A 611 4.10 4.75 -23.94
CA ARG A 611 2.79 5.30 -23.56
C ARG A 611 2.61 5.44 -22.04
N GLY A 612 3.65 5.17 -21.26
CA GLY A 612 3.59 5.20 -19.80
C GLY A 612 2.90 4.02 -19.16
N GLN A 613 2.56 3.00 -19.95
CA GLN A 613 1.94 1.79 -19.43
C GLN A 613 3.00 0.98 -18.68
N ARG A 614 2.62 0.44 -17.53
CA ARG A 614 3.50 -0.45 -16.78
C ARG A 614 3.74 -1.71 -17.62
N PRO A 615 4.98 -1.98 -18.07
CA PRO A 615 5.26 -3.28 -18.66
C PRO A 615 4.95 -4.37 -17.62
N TYR A 616 4.56 -5.56 -18.08
CA TYR A 616 4.58 -6.75 -17.22
C TYR A 616 6.04 -7.05 -16.89
N THR A 617 6.62 -6.33 -15.93
CA THR A 617 8.00 -6.55 -15.51
C THR A 617 8.02 -7.91 -14.83
N ILE A 618 8.84 -8.77 -15.39
CA ILE A 618 9.22 -10.05 -14.82
C ILE A 618 9.90 -9.73 -13.49
N LEU A 619 9.17 -9.83 -12.37
CA LEU A 619 9.79 -10.07 -11.06
C LEU A 619 10.51 -11.41 -11.14
N THR A 620 11.73 -11.40 -11.70
CA THR A 620 12.75 -12.42 -11.49
C THR A 620 13.41 -12.07 -10.17
N SER A 621 12.92 -12.64 -9.06
CA SER A 621 13.77 -12.73 -7.89
C SER A 621 14.97 -13.60 -8.28
N THR A 622 16.15 -13.00 -8.31
CA THR A 622 17.41 -13.59 -8.75
C THR A 622 17.81 -14.80 -7.90
N MET A 623 17.81 -15.98 -8.51
CA MET A 623 18.57 -17.15 -8.06
C MET A 623 20.06 -16.98 -8.44
N ASN A 624 20.91 -16.52 -7.51
CA ASN A 624 22.37 -16.61 -7.71
C ASN A 624 22.88 -18.06 -7.85
N SER A 625 23.94 -18.20 -8.65
CA SER A 625 24.55 -19.38 -9.30
C SER A 625 25.48 -20.27 -8.47
N SER A 626 25.55 -20.13 -7.15
CA SER A 626 26.59 -20.80 -6.34
C SER A 626 26.11 -22.06 -5.58
N THR A 627 25.12 -22.80 -6.09
CA THR A 627 24.50 -23.91 -5.29
C THR A 627 24.48 -25.28 -5.99
N LEU A 628 25.00 -25.40 -7.21
CA LEU A 628 24.98 -26.66 -7.97
C LEU A 628 26.15 -27.61 -7.62
N SER A 629 27.06 -27.23 -6.71
CA SER A 629 28.23 -28.05 -6.36
C SER A 629 28.09 -28.92 -5.11
N ASN A 630 27.01 -28.80 -4.32
CA ASN A 630 26.97 -29.39 -2.97
C ASN A 630 25.79 -30.36 -2.70
N LEU A 631 25.23 -31.00 -3.73
CA LEU A 631 24.19 -32.03 -3.57
C LEU A 631 24.77 -33.43 -3.83
N GLN A 632 25.55 -33.93 -2.88
CA GLN A 632 25.79 -35.36 -2.65
C GLN A 632 25.75 -35.60 -1.13
N GLY A 633 24.84 -36.45 -0.67
CA GLY A 633 24.75 -36.88 0.73
C GLY A 633 23.42 -37.57 1.07
N GLU A 634 23.50 -38.85 1.38
CA GLU A 634 22.41 -39.83 1.58
C GLU A 634 21.52 -39.56 2.82
N LEU A 635 20.27 -40.04 2.75
CA LEU A 635 19.29 -40.01 3.85
C LEU A 635 19.57 -41.13 4.88
N PRO A 636 19.64 -40.85 6.20
CA PRO A 636 19.90 -41.86 7.21
C PRO A 636 18.64 -42.63 7.69
N ALA A 637 18.88 -43.88 8.13
CA ALA A 637 17.92 -44.91 8.53
C ALA A 637 16.85 -44.61 9.63
N PRO A 638 16.94 -43.59 10.50
CA PRO A 638 15.90 -43.35 11.52
C PRO A 638 14.55 -42.92 10.93
N VAL A 639 14.53 -42.44 9.68
CA VAL A 639 13.32 -41.96 9.00
C VAL A 639 12.38 -43.11 8.60
N LEU A 640 12.93 -44.28 8.27
CA LEU A 640 12.14 -45.48 7.93
C LEU A 640 11.45 -46.08 9.17
N ALA A 641 12.12 -46.08 10.33
CA ALA A 641 11.56 -46.58 11.58
C ALA A 641 10.39 -45.72 12.13
N PHE A 642 10.36 -44.43 11.80
CA PHE A 642 9.24 -43.55 12.14
C PHE A 642 8.00 -43.81 11.28
N ILE A 643 8.21 -44.15 10.01
CA ILE A 643 7.14 -44.44 9.05
C ILE A 643 6.39 -45.72 9.44
N ASP A 644 7.10 -46.79 9.83
CA ASP A 644 6.46 -48.06 10.23
C ASP A 644 5.62 -47.93 11.52
N ASN A 645 6.09 -47.13 12.49
CA ASN A 645 5.35 -46.89 13.73
C ASN A 645 4.07 -46.06 13.49
N ALA A 646 4.10 -45.11 12.56
CA ALA A 646 2.93 -44.32 12.18
C ALA A 646 1.87 -45.16 11.44
N ILE A 647 2.31 -46.09 10.58
CA ILE A 647 1.42 -47.01 9.84
C ILE A 647 0.69 -47.96 10.81
N SER A 648 1.38 -48.50 11.82
CA SER A 648 0.78 -49.41 12.81
C SER A 648 -0.33 -48.76 13.65
N SER A 649 -0.22 -47.46 13.93
CA SER A 649 -1.21 -46.70 14.69
C SER A 649 -2.44 -46.33 13.85
N PHE A 650 -2.26 -46.15 12.54
CA PHE A 650 -3.31 -45.81 11.58
C PHE A 650 -4.29 -46.97 11.33
N HIS A 651 -3.85 -48.23 11.50
CA HIS A 651 -4.69 -49.43 11.39
C HIS A 651 -5.79 -49.54 12.46
N LYS A 652 -5.75 -48.73 13.53
CA LYS A 652 -6.73 -48.78 14.63
C LYS A 652 -7.95 -47.87 14.43
N LEU A 653 -7.99 -47.04 13.37
CA LEU A 653 -9.11 -46.14 13.08
C LEU A 653 -10.18 -46.80 12.18
N PRO A 654 -11.48 -46.76 12.54
CA PRO A 654 -12.56 -47.28 11.71
C PRO A 654 -12.69 -46.44 10.41
N GLY A 655 -12.67 -47.11 9.24
CA GLY A 655 -12.64 -46.49 7.91
C GLY A 655 -11.30 -46.60 7.17
N SER A 656 -10.22 -46.99 7.87
CA SER A 656 -8.88 -47.22 7.30
C SER A 656 -8.84 -48.25 6.17
N ALA A 657 -9.77 -49.22 6.16
CA ALA A 657 -9.87 -50.26 5.13
C ALA A 657 -10.25 -49.71 3.74
N ILE A 658 -11.04 -48.64 3.65
CA ILE A 658 -11.44 -48.01 2.38
C ILE A 658 -10.27 -47.20 1.81
N PHE A 659 -9.56 -46.49 2.68
CA PHE A 659 -8.34 -45.74 2.35
C PHE A 659 -7.19 -46.67 1.92
N LEU A 660 -7.02 -47.81 2.60
CA LEU A 660 -6.06 -48.86 2.22
C LEU A 660 -6.44 -49.54 0.90
N ARG A 661 -7.74 -49.68 0.57
CA ARG A 661 -8.17 -50.18 -0.74
C ARG A 661 -7.83 -49.21 -1.87
N TYR A 662 -7.94 -47.91 -1.63
CA TYR A 662 -7.54 -46.86 -2.56
C TYR A 662 -6.01 -46.85 -2.77
N ILE A 663 -5.22 -46.93 -1.69
CA ILE A 663 -3.75 -47.01 -1.77
C ILE A 663 -3.31 -48.30 -2.46
N ARG A 664 -3.90 -49.45 -2.11
CA ARG A 664 -3.59 -50.75 -2.72
C ARG A 664 -3.99 -50.82 -4.21
N SER A 665 -5.01 -50.07 -4.60
CA SER A 665 -5.38 -49.85 -6.01
C SER A 665 -4.46 -48.87 -6.73
N SER A 666 -3.80 -47.95 -6.02
CA SER A 666 -2.77 -47.04 -6.56
C SER A 666 -1.41 -47.74 -6.73
N TYR A 667 -1.13 -48.75 -5.89
CA TYR A 667 0.15 -49.44 -5.77
C TYR A 667 0.48 -50.42 -6.92
N GLN A 668 -0.48 -50.76 -7.78
CA GLN A 668 -0.26 -51.86 -8.73
C GLN A 668 0.60 -51.51 -9.96
N ASP A 669 0.85 -50.23 -10.29
CA ASP A 669 1.53 -49.89 -11.55
C ASP A 669 2.68 -48.85 -11.50
N ASP A 670 2.99 -48.18 -10.37
CA ASP A 670 4.13 -47.23 -10.34
C ASP A 670 4.69 -46.92 -8.92
N PRO A 671 5.88 -47.44 -8.55
CA PRO A 671 6.49 -47.20 -7.23
C PRO A 671 6.97 -45.76 -7.01
N VAL A 672 7.24 -44.99 -8.07
CA VAL A 672 7.63 -43.56 -7.97
C VAL A 672 6.44 -42.71 -7.53
N ARG A 673 5.25 -43.05 -8.02
CA ARG A 673 3.98 -42.41 -7.66
C ARG A 673 3.65 -42.59 -6.18
N SER A 674 3.80 -43.79 -5.61
CA SER A 674 3.53 -44.02 -4.19
C SER A 674 4.54 -43.34 -3.25
N ALA A 675 5.80 -43.20 -3.66
CA ALA A 675 6.81 -42.45 -2.90
C ALA A 675 6.50 -40.94 -2.86
N VAL A 676 6.00 -40.40 -3.98
CA VAL A 676 5.53 -39.02 -4.09
C VAL A 676 4.24 -38.80 -3.28
N GLU A 677 3.29 -39.73 -3.33
CA GLU A 677 2.04 -39.69 -2.54
C GLU A 677 2.32 -39.70 -1.02
N LEU A 678 3.28 -40.52 -0.56
CA LEU A 678 3.71 -40.57 0.84
C LEU A 678 4.44 -39.28 1.27
N PHE A 679 5.31 -38.74 0.41
CA PHE A 679 5.98 -37.46 0.67
C PHE A 679 4.97 -36.30 0.77
N LEU A 680 3.98 -36.25 -0.13
CA LEU A 680 2.92 -35.24 -0.12
C LEU A 680 2.03 -35.34 1.13
N PHE A 681 1.69 -36.55 1.56
CA PHE A 681 0.92 -36.78 2.78
C PHE A 681 1.69 -36.33 4.03
N ILE A 682 2.96 -36.72 4.17
CA ILE A 682 3.82 -36.33 5.29
C ILE A 682 4.05 -34.80 5.28
N PHE A 683 4.21 -34.20 4.11
CA PHE A 683 4.34 -32.75 3.94
C PHE A 683 3.06 -32.01 4.32
N ALA A 684 1.88 -32.47 3.88
CA ALA A 684 0.59 -31.88 4.22
C ALA A 684 0.27 -31.98 5.73
N VAL A 685 0.59 -33.11 6.36
CA VAL A 685 0.44 -33.30 7.80
C VAL A 685 1.39 -32.38 8.58
N ARG A 686 2.66 -32.28 8.17
CA ARG A 686 3.63 -31.36 8.77
C ARG A 686 3.24 -29.89 8.59
N TYR A 687 2.63 -29.55 7.46
CA TYR A 687 2.11 -28.21 7.16
C TYR A 687 0.90 -27.84 8.04
N LEU A 688 -0.06 -28.75 8.20
CA LEU A 688 -1.26 -28.55 9.04
C LEU A 688 -0.94 -28.46 10.54
N LEU A 689 0.16 -29.08 10.97
CA LEU A 689 0.60 -29.12 12.37
C LEU A 689 1.70 -28.09 12.69
N ALA A 690 2.18 -27.32 11.71
CA ALA A 690 3.19 -26.29 11.95
C ALA A 690 2.56 -25.10 12.69
N PRO A 691 3.15 -24.62 13.81
CA PRO A 691 2.57 -23.53 14.58
C PRO A 691 2.47 -22.24 13.76
N SER A 692 1.27 -21.66 13.73
CA SER A 692 0.99 -20.33 13.17
C SER A 692 1.84 -19.27 13.88
N TYR A 693 2.78 -18.68 13.15
CA TYR A 693 3.70 -17.70 13.73
C TYR A 693 3.13 -16.28 13.74
N SER A 694 3.57 -15.55 14.75
CA SER A 694 3.21 -14.18 15.08
C SER A 694 3.46 -13.19 13.92
N THR A 695 2.45 -12.37 13.64
CA THR A 695 2.50 -11.12 12.85
C THR A 695 3.28 -10.00 13.55
N LYS A 696 4.37 -10.33 14.24
CA LYS A 696 5.27 -9.31 14.81
C LYS A 696 5.93 -8.55 13.65
N LYS A 697 5.48 -7.31 13.46
CA LYS A 697 6.20 -6.25 12.73
C LYS A 697 7.59 -6.06 13.36
N THR A 698 8.58 -6.82 12.92
CA THR A 698 10.03 -6.53 13.07
C THR A 698 10.87 -7.66 12.47
N LYS A 699 10.72 -7.90 11.18
CA LYS A 699 11.86 -8.31 10.37
C LYS A 699 11.76 -7.51 9.09
N ASN A 700 12.63 -6.51 8.95
CA ASN A 700 12.89 -5.90 7.66
C ASN A 700 13.34 -7.06 6.77
N VAL A 701 12.46 -7.50 5.88
CA VAL A 701 12.88 -8.30 4.74
C VAL A 701 13.84 -7.38 4.00
N PRO A 702 15.11 -7.76 3.79
CA PRO A 702 15.99 -6.97 2.95
C PRO A 702 15.36 -6.96 1.57
N LEU A 703 14.74 -5.83 1.22
CA LEU A 703 14.18 -5.60 -0.09
C LEU A 703 15.35 -5.63 -1.08
N THR A 704 15.15 -6.29 -2.21
CA THR A 704 16.13 -6.15 -3.30
C THR A 704 16.10 -4.70 -3.79
N GLU A 705 17.20 -4.22 -4.37
CA GLU A 705 17.26 -2.88 -4.97
C GLU A 705 16.10 -2.64 -5.95
N ASP A 706 15.71 -3.67 -6.72
CA ASP A 706 14.57 -3.59 -7.65
C ASP A 706 13.21 -3.48 -6.93
N GLU A 707 13.04 -4.14 -5.78
CA GLU A 707 11.83 -4.00 -4.94
C GLU A 707 11.78 -2.63 -4.25
N ILE A 708 12.94 -2.07 -3.90
CA ILE A 708 13.06 -0.70 -3.36
C ILE A 708 12.67 0.29 -4.45
N ASP A 709 13.21 0.15 -5.66
CA ASP A 709 12.88 1.02 -6.79
C ASP A 709 11.38 0.96 -7.14
N GLU A 710 10.79 -0.24 -7.18
CA GLU A 710 9.34 -0.41 -7.43
C GLU A 710 8.50 0.24 -6.31
N LEU A 711 8.91 0.12 -5.05
CA LEU A 711 8.22 0.75 -3.92
C LEU A 711 8.39 2.28 -3.90
N VAL A 712 9.55 2.79 -4.31
CA VAL A 712 9.82 4.23 -4.44
C VAL A 712 9.04 4.82 -5.62
N GLU A 713 8.94 4.10 -6.73
CA GLU A 713 8.14 4.50 -7.90
C GLU A 713 6.62 4.44 -7.64
N ASP A 714 6.17 3.51 -6.79
CA ASP A 714 4.77 3.42 -6.33
C ASP A 714 4.42 4.38 -5.20
N TRP A 715 5.41 5.05 -4.59
CA TRP A 715 5.19 5.89 -3.43
C TRP A 715 4.75 7.30 -3.84
N THR A 716 3.47 7.60 -3.61
CA THR A 716 2.99 8.98 -3.61
C THR A 716 3.37 9.62 -2.27
N PRO A 717 4.22 10.68 -2.25
CA PRO A 717 4.54 11.37 -1.02
C PRO A 717 3.26 11.89 -0.36
N GLU A 718 3.12 11.64 0.94
CA GLU A 718 2.07 12.30 1.72
C GLU A 718 2.28 13.82 1.59
N PRO A 719 1.19 14.62 1.46
CA PRO A 719 1.32 16.07 1.49
C PRO A 719 2.16 16.49 2.69
N LEU A 720 3.19 17.33 2.44
CA LEU A 720 4.13 17.77 3.49
C LEU A 720 3.41 18.48 4.65
N ALA A 721 2.21 19.01 4.40
CA ALA A 721 1.30 19.56 5.38
C ALA A 721 -0.09 18.92 5.22
N GLY A 722 -0.80 18.70 6.33
CA GLY A 722 -2.19 18.26 6.32
C GLY A 722 -3.12 19.33 5.73
N PRO A 723 -4.39 18.99 5.42
CA PRO A 723 -5.37 19.97 4.98
C PRO A 723 -5.59 21.02 6.08
N GLU A 724 -5.68 22.28 5.66
CA GLU A 724 -5.90 23.41 6.57
C GLU A 724 -7.24 23.26 7.31
N THR A 725 -7.21 23.37 8.64
CA THR A 725 -8.42 23.37 9.46
C THR A 725 -9.17 24.70 9.34
N ASP A 726 -10.48 24.73 9.62
CA ASP A 726 -11.25 25.98 9.58
C ASP A 726 -10.69 27.05 10.54
N PHE A 727 -10.13 26.64 11.68
CA PHE A 727 -9.47 27.54 12.62
C PHE A 727 -8.17 28.11 12.03
N GLU A 728 -7.32 27.28 11.41
CA GLU A 728 -6.09 27.73 10.75
C GLU A 728 -6.38 28.66 9.58
N ARG A 729 -7.41 28.38 8.78
CA ARG A 729 -7.85 29.23 7.68
C ARG A 729 -8.24 30.62 8.18
N VAL A 730 -9.12 30.68 9.19
CA VAL A 730 -9.54 31.96 9.79
C VAL A 730 -8.36 32.70 10.44
N GLU A 731 -7.45 31.99 11.11
CA GLU A 731 -6.25 32.61 11.70
C GLU A 731 -5.31 33.17 10.62
N ASN A 732 -5.12 32.44 9.52
CA ASN A 732 -4.27 32.85 8.41
C ASN A 732 -4.87 34.05 7.64
N GLU A 733 -6.18 34.05 7.39
CA GLU A 733 -6.90 35.17 6.76
C GLU A 733 -6.79 36.47 7.59
N LYS A 734 -6.78 36.35 8.92
CA LYS A 734 -6.70 37.50 9.84
C LYS A 734 -5.29 37.89 10.26
N ARG A 735 -4.25 37.19 9.77
CA ARG A 735 -2.88 37.41 10.22
C ARG A 735 -2.38 38.81 9.80
N PRO A 736 -1.94 39.66 10.74
CA PRO A 736 -1.45 40.99 10.40
C PRO A 736 -0.09 40.91 9.68
N ILE A 737 0.03 41.67 8.59
CA ILE A 737 1.28 41.80 7.81
C ILE A 737 1.98 43.09 8.22
N ILE A 738 3.22 42.97 8.71
CA ILE A 738 4.10 44.10 9.02
C ILE A 738 4.83 44.53 7.75
N VAL A 739 4.84 45.83 7.47
CA VAL A 739 5.56 46.46 6.35
C VAL A 739 6.73 47.26 6.91
N GLY A 740 7.95 46.81 6.62
CA GLY A 740 9.19 47.41 7.13
C GLY A 740 9.77 46.64 8.33
N PRO A 741 10.65 47.27 9.13
CA PRO A 741 11.31 46.60 10.25
C PRO A 741 10.31 46.22 11.35
N ALA A 742 10.48 45.02 11.93
CA ALA A 742 9.68 44.53 13.06
C ALA A 742 10.13 45.17 14.40
N GLY A 743 10.02 46.50 14.46
CA GLY A 743 10.35 47.28 15.66
C GLY A 743 9.20 47.36 16.69
N PRO A 744 9.44 48.02 17.83
CA PRO A 744 8.45 48.28 18.89
C PRO A 744 7.20 49.02 18.42
N LYS A 745 7.31 49.81 17.35
CA LYS A 745 6.20 50.47 16.66
C LYS A 745 6.17 49.98 15.22
N ALA A 746 5.36 48.97 14.95
CA ALA A 746 5.31 48.31 13.65
C ALA A 746 4.21 48.92 12.77
N LYS A 747 4.55 49.20 11.51
CA LYS A 747 3.57 49.62 10.49
C LYS A 747 2.92 48.39 9.88
N LEU A 748 1.60 48.35 9.87
CA LEU A 748 0.81 47.27 9.27
C LEU A 748 0.48 47.59 7.81
N GLN A 749 0.19 46.55 7.01
CA GLN A 749 -0.26 46.72 5.63
C GLN A 749 -1.54 47.56 5.49
N THR A 750 -2.37 47.58 6.53
CA THR A 750 -3.56 48.44 6.63
C THR A 750 -3.25 49.94 6.74
N GLY A 751 -1.97 50.31 6.85
CA GLY A 751 -1.51 51.69 7.04
C GLY A 751 -1.46 52.14 8.51
N ARG A 752 -2.04 51.37 9.44
CA ARG A 752 -2.00 51.66 10.88
C ARG A 752 -0.64 51.34 11.49
N THR A 753 -0.26 52.07 12.53
CA THR A 753 0.92 51.76 13.36
C THR A 753 0.46 51.17 14.69
N ALA A 754 1.00 50.01 15.05
CA ALA A 754 0.68 49.32 16.29
C ALA A 754 1.91 49.20 17.19
N ILE A 755 1.71 49.22 18.51
CA ILE A 755 2.73 48.84 19.49
C ILE A 755 2.93 47.32 19.35
N ASN A 756 4.15 46.89 19.04
CA ASN A 756 4.47 45.49 18.80
C ASN A 756 5.02 44.82 20.07
N LEU A 757 4.16 44.04 20.72
CA LEU A 757 4.50 43.16 21.84
C LEU A 757 4.34 41.69 21.44
N ALA A 758 4.52 41.37 20.14
CA ALA A 758 4.47 40.02 19.60
C ALA A 758 5.82 39.56 19.00
N SER A 759 6.89 40.34 19.22
CA SER A 759 8.23 40.09 18.69
C SER A 759 9.23 39.84 19.81
N TYR A 760 10.20 38.94 19.59
CA TYR A 760 11.31 38.68 20.51
C TYR A 760 12.44 39.74 20.42
N ASN A 761 12.18 40.88 19.77
CA ASN A 761 13.10 42.01 19.68
C ASN A 761 13.12 42.82 21.00
N HIS A 762 13.55 42.17 22.08
CA HIS A 762 13.49 42.70 23.45
C HIS A 762 14.34 43.95 23.67
N TYR A 763 15.43 44.11 22.91
CA TYR A 763 16.33 45.27 23.02
C TYR A 763 16.22 46.29 21.88
N ASN A 764 15.28 46.08 20.96
CA ASN A 764 15.15 46.87 19.74
C ASN A 764 16.42 46.85 18.85
N PHE A 765 17.19 45.77 18.90
CA PHE A 765 18.44 45.62 18.15
C PHE A 765 18.22 45.31 16.66
N ALA A 766 17.07 44.74 16.28
CA ALA A 766 16.78 44.41 14.88
C ALA A 766 16.78 45.62 13.93
N ALA A 767 16.66 46.85 14.45
CA ALA A 767 16.75 48.10 13.69
C ALA A 767 17.88 49.01 14.18
N ASN A 768 18.86 48.47 14.91
CA ASN A 768 19.99 49.23 15.42
C ASN A 768 20.91 49.67 14.24
N PRO A 769 21.21 50.97 14.09
CA PRO A 769 22.03 51.47 12.98
C PRO A 769 23.46 50.94 12.97
N GLU A 770 24.06 50.76 14.14
CA GLU A 770 25.43 50.28 14.30
C GLU A 770 25.54 48.81 13.88
N LEU A 771 24.65 47.94 14.39
CA LEU A 771 24.57 46.54 13.96
C LEU A 771 24.30 46.43 12.45
N THR A 772 23.44 47.29 11.91
CA THR A 772 23.15 47.34 10.47
C THR A 772 24.41 47.71 9.67
N ALA A 773 25.17 48.72 10.11
CA ALA A 773 26.41 49.12 9.46
C ALA A 773 27.47 48.00 9.49
N LYS A 774 27.62 47.30 10.62
CA LYS A 774 28.50 46.14 10.77
C LYS A 774 28.09 44.98 9.86
N ALA A 775 26.80 44.69 9.78
CA ALA A 775 26.27 43.66 8.88
C ALA A 775 26.55 44.01 7.41
N ILE A 776 26.31 45.26 6.98
CA ILE A 776 26.62 45.73 5.62
C ILE A 776 28.11 45.59 5.32
N SER A 777 28.98 46.01 6.24
CA SER A 777 30.43 45.86 6.09
C SER A 777 30.82 44.39 5.92
N THR A 778 30.25 43.51 6.74
CA THR A 778 30.51 42.06 6.67
C THR A 778 30.07 41.48 5.33
N VAL A 779 28.88 41.84 4.85
CA VAL A 779 28.40 41.38 3.52
C VAL A 779 29.30 41.87 2.39
N ARG A 780 29.82 43.09 2.47
CA ARG A 780 30.77 43.62 1.48
C ARG A 780 32.09 42.84 1.45
N THR A 781 32.54 42.34 2.60
CA THR A 781 33.79 41.57 2.71
C THR A 781 33.60 40.08 2.37
N TYR A 782 32.56 39.43 2.91
CA TYR A 782 32.40 37.97 2.88
C TYR A 782 31.26 37.48 1.98
N GLY A 783 30.44 38.38 1.43
CA GLY A 783 29.22 38.04 0.71
C GLY A 783 28.06 37.67 1.64
N VAL A 784 26.98 37.11 1.06
CA VAL A 784 25.72 36.84 1.77
C VAL A 784 25.79 35.58 2.64
N GLY A 785 26.63 34.60 2.27
CA GLY A 785 26.81 33.38 3.05
C GLY A 785 27.76 32.38 2.36
N PRO A 786 28.29 31.40 3.08
CA PRO A 786 29.37 30.55 2.57
C PRO A 786 28.90 29.36 1.72
N CYS A 787 27.58 29.07 1.65
CA CYS A 787 26.99 27.98 0.84
C CYS A 787 27.61 26.58 1.02
N SER A 788 28.34 26.36 2.12
CA SER A 788 29.05 25.12 2.42
C SER A 788 28.92 24.81 3.92
N PRO A 789 28.90 23.53 4.33
CA PRO A 789 28.97 23.16 5.74
C PRO A 789 30.28 23.61 6.39
N PRO A 790 30.27 23.89 7.71
CA PRO A 790 31.46 24.28 8.46
C PRO A 790 32.68 23.35 8.28
N GLY A 791 32.46 22.03 8.17
CA GLY A 791 33.52 21.04 8.02
C GLY A 791 34.21 20.97 6.65
N PHE A 792 33.75 21.78 5.67
CA PHE A 792 34.38 21.93 4.36
C PHE A 792 34.96 23.35 4.20
N TYR A 793 34.31 24.20 3.41
CA TYR A 793 34.72 25.58 3.14
C TYR A 793 33.77 26.59 3.81
N GLY A 794 32.88 26.11 4.69
CA GLY A 794 31.83 26.91 5.33
C GLY A 794 32.34 27.80 6.45
N THR A 795 33.44 27.43 7.11
CA THR A 795 33.97 28.15 8.26
C THR A 795 34.81 29.34 7.80
N GLN A 796 34.55 30.49 8.39
CA GLN A 796 35.25 31.75 8.17
C GLN A 796 35.71 32.29 9.54
N ASP A 797 36.67 33.21 9.54
CA ASP A 797 37.20 33.87 10.73
C ASP A 797 36.11 34.50 11.62
N VAL A 798 35.07 35.11 11.04
CA VAL A 798 33.93 35.68 11.79
C VAL A 798 33.16 34.63 12.60
N HIS A 799 33.13 33.36 12.15
CA HIS A 799 32.50 32.27 12.90
C HIS A 799 33.32 31.90 14.12
N MET A 800 34.64 31.75 13.93
CA MET A 800 35.57 31.43 15.01
C MET A 800 35.61 32.53 16.07
N LYS A 801 35.56 33.80 15.63
CA LYS A 801 35.43 34.94 16.53
C LYS A 801 34.12 34.89 17.32
N SER A 802 32.99 34.66 16.65
CA SER A 802 31.68 34.58 17.31
C SER A 802 31.62 33.42 18.33
N GLU A 803 32.19 32.26 18.00
CA GLU A 803 32.35 31.14 18.94
C GLU A 803 33.19 31.57 20.17
N ALA A 804 34.32 32.24 19.97
CA ALA A 804 35.19 32.69 21.06
C ALA A 804 34.50 33.74 21.95
N ASP A 805 33.81 34.72 21.36
CA ASP A 805 33.11 35.79 22.09
C ASP A 805 31.98 35.22 22.96
N ILE A 806 31.21 34.25 22.43
CA ILE A 806 30.14 33.59 23.20
C ILE A 806 30.73 32.74 24.33
N ALA A 807 31.81 31.99 24.08
CA ALA A 807 32.48 31.19 25.11
C ALA A 807 33.01 32.07 26.25
N ALA A 808 33.66 33.19 25.90
CA ALA A 808 34.17 34.17 26.84
C ALA A 808 33.04 34.86 27.64
N HIS A 809 31.92 35.18 26.98
CA HIS A 809 30.77 35.78 27.65
C HIS A 809 30.15 34.83 28.67
N LEU A 810 29.94 33.56 28.31
CA LEU A 810 29.40 32.55 29.22
C LEU A 810 30.38 32.14 30.33
N GLY A 811 31.68 32.33 30.12
CA GLY A 811 32.72 31.87 31.07
C GLY A 811 33.01 30.38 30.97
N VAL A 812 32.97 29.82 29.75
CA VAL A 812 33.27 28.41 29.48
C VAL A 812 34.42 28.28 28.48
N GLN A 813 34.98 27.06 28.35
CA GLN A 813 36.20 26.83 27.58
C GLN A 813 36.01 27.01 26.07
N ALA A 814 34.90 26.52 25.52
CA ALA A 814 34.67 26.52 24.08
C ALA A 814 33.18 26.62 23.74
N CYS A 815 32.90 27.08 22.53
CA CYS A 815 31.56 27.18 21.96
C CYS A 815 31.59 26.73 20.49
N ILE A 816 30.48 26.18 20.02
CA ILE A 816 30.24 25.85 18.61
C ILE A 816 28.93 26.50 18.17
N ILE A 817 28.93 27.15 17.01
CA ILE A 817 27.72 27.79 16.46
C ILE A 817 27.09 26.95 15.34
N TYR A 818 25.77 27.03 15.24
CA TYR A 818 24.91 26.35 14.28
C TYR A 818 24.10 27.38 13.48
N ALA A 819 23.80 27.06 12.22
CA ALA A 819 23.08 27.97 11.32
C ALA A 819 21.60 28.19 11.70
N GLN A 820 20.98 27.28 12.46
CA GLN A 820 19.58 27.37 12.86
C GLN A 820 19.37 27.03 14.34
N SER A 821 18.64 27.88 15.07
CA SER A 821 18.37 27.70 16.51
C SER A 821 17.59 26.40 16.77
N PHE A 822 16.51 26.17 16.02
CA PHE A 822 15.67 24.98 16.14
C PHE A 822 16.46 23.66 16.00
N SER A 823 17.36 23.62 15.02
CA SER A 823 18.12 22.42 14.67
C SER A 823 19.32 22.18 15.61
N THR A 824 19.65 23.15 16.47
CA THR A 824 20.79 23.10 17.39
C THR A 824 20.59 21.99 18.42
N ILE A 825 19.68 22.18 19.39
CA ILE A 825 19.50 21.21 20.48
C ILE A 825 19.04 19.83 19.98
N SER A 826 18.23 19.81 18.91
CA SER A 826 17.77 18.57 18.30
C SER A 826 18.90 17.76 17.63
N SER A 827 20.04 18.40 17.31
CA SER A 827 21.26 17.74 16.84
C SER A 827 22.27 17.47 17.95
N VAL A 828 22.34 18.33 18.97
CA VAL A 828 23.27 18.15 20.11
C VAL A 828 22.92 16.90 20.91
N ILE A 829 21.63 16.72 21.26
CA ILE A 829 21.20 15.55 22.06
C ILE A 829 21.64 14.21 21.43
N PRO A 830 21.35 13.91 20.14
CA PRO A 830 21.77 12.64 19.52
C PRO A 830 23.27 12.52 19.25
N ALA A 831 24.03 13.62 19.26
CA ALA A 831 25.50 13.57 19.17
C ALA A 831 26.11 12.86 20.40
N PHE A 832 25.48 13.03 21.58
CA PHE A 832 25.97 12.47 22.86
C PHE A 832 25.15 11.29 23.39
N SER A 833 23.84 11.25 23.13
CA SER A 833 22.94 10.21 23.64
C SER A 833 22.38 9.35 22.50
N LYS A 834 22.53 8.03 22.62
CA LYS A 834 22.14 7.05 21.60
C LYS A 834 21.30 5.93 22.22
N ARG A 835 20.86 4.99 21.38
CA ARG A 835 20.14 3.78 21.82
C ARG A 835 20.95 3.04 22.90
N GLY A 836 20.35 2.87 24.08
CA GLY A 836 20.97 2.23 25.24
C GLY A 836 21.29 3.21 26.39
N ASP A 837 21.37 4.51 26.10
CA ASP A 837 21.51 5.55 27.11
C ASP A 837 20.15 5.93 27.73
N VAL A 838 20.20 6.67 28.83
CA VAL A 838 19.02 7.14 29.56
C VAL A 838 18.99 8.66 29.59
N ILE A 839 17.85 9.25 29.26
CA ILE A 839 17.60 10.68 29.40
C ILE A 839 16.45 10.88 30.37
N VAL A 840 16.64 11.76 31.36
CA VAL A 840 15.59 12.26 32.25
C VAL A 840 15.25 13.68 31.80
N ALA A 841 14.02 13.92 31.37
CA ALA A 841 13.61 15.20 30.78
C ALA A 841 12.40 15.80 31.49
N ASP A 842 12.38 17.13 31.59
CA ASP A 842 11.22 17.88 32.08
C ASP A 842 10.03 17.65 31.14
N LYS A 843 8.81 17.45 31.67
CA LYS A 843 7.61 17.27 30.83
C LYS A 843 7.26 18.47 29.97
N ALA A 844 7.59 19.69 30.40
CA ALA A 844 7.22 20.92 29.72
C ALA A 844 8.24 21.39 28.67
N VAL A 845 9.34 20.64 28.45
CA VAL A 845 10.39 21.04 27.50
C VAL A 845 9.84 21.39 26.12
N ASN A 846 10.46 22.41 25.53
CA ASN A 846 10.14 22.93 24.20
C ASN A 846 10.21 21.87 23.09
N TYR A 847 9.60 22.22 21.96
CA TYR A 847 9.48 21.33 20.81
C TYR A 847 10.83 20.88 20.21
N PRO A 848 11.84 21.76 20.02
CA PRO A 848 13.19 21.36 19.63
C PRO A 848 13.79 20.25 20.51
N ILE A 849 13.70 20.37 21.85
CA ILE A 849 14.19 19.36 22.79
C ILE A 849 13.47 18.03 22.55
N ARG A 850 12.14 18.03 22.48
CA ARG A 850 11.35 16.81 22.24
C ARG A 850 11.78 16.10 20.96
N LYS A 851 12.13 16.84 19.91
CA LYS A 851 12.68 16.26 18.68
C LYS A 851 14.08 15.68 18.86
N GLY A 852 14.97 16.34 19.60
CA GLY A 852 16.26 15.75 19.98
C GLY A 852 16.12 14.45 20.76
N LEU A 853 15.20 14.41 21.75
CA LEU A 853 14.88 13.21 22.51
C LEU A 853 14.40 12.07 21.59
N GLN A 854 13.48 12.37 20.66
CA GLN A 854 12.98 11.41 19.68
C GLN A 854 14.08 10.87 18.76
N ILE A 855 14.95 11.75 18.24
CA ILE A 855 16.04 11.40 17.32
C ILE A 855 17.11 10.56 18.03
N SER A 856 17.36 10.81 19.32
CA SER A 856 18.37 10.08 20.11
C SER A 856 18.12 8.58 20.23
N ARG A 857 16.85 8.15 20.15
CA ARG A 857 16.40 6.76 20.41
C ARG A 857 16.82 6.23 21.79
N SER A 858 17.09 7.13 22.73
CA SER A 858 17.47 6.80 24.11
C SER A 858 16.24 6.38 24.92
N THR A 859 16.46 5.79 26.08
CA THR A 859 15.37 5.54 27.03
C THR A 859 15.03 6.85 27.73
N VAL A 860 13.89 7.46 27.39
CA VAL A 860 13.44 8.71 28.02
C VAL A 860 12.60 8.41 29.26
N ARG A 861 12.89 9.11 30.35
CA ARG A 861 12.13 9.17 31.60
C ARG A 861 11.69 10.61 31.81
N TRP A 862 10.45 10.82 32.22
CA TRP A 862 9.89 12.14 32.44
C TRP A 862 9.76 12.40 33.95
N TYR A 863 10.02 13.63 34.37
CA TYR A 863 9.65 14.13 35.70
C TYR A 863 8.65 15.28 35.56
N GLU A 864 7.81 15.49 36.58
CA GLU A 864 6.85 16.60 36.56
C GLU A 864 7.54 17.96 36.42
N HIS A 865 6.91 18.89 35.70
CA HIS A 865 7.56 20.15 35.33
C HIS A 865 8.03 20.95 36.54
N ASN A 866 9.32 21.30 36.54
CA ASN A 866 10.01 22.06 37.59
C ASN A 866 9.88 21.45 39.01
N ASP A 867 9.52 20.17 39.13
CA ASP A 867 9.39 19.45 40.40
C ASP A 867 10.70 18.71 40.72
N MET A 868 11.50 19.30 41.61
CA MET A 868 12.80 18.74 42.00
C MET A 868 12.68 17.49 42.88
N GLU A 869 11.56 17.29 43.58
CA GLU A 869 11.32 16.08 44.37
C GLU A 869 10.99 14.91 43.45
N ASP A 870 10.16 15.14 42.43
CA ASP A 870 9.85 14.13 41.42
C ASP A 870 11.08 13.81 40.55
N LEU A 871 11.90 14.82 40.22
CA LEU A 871 13.19 14.61 39.57
C LEU A 871 14.07 13.69 40.41
N GLU A 872 14.26 13.97 41.70
CA GLU A 872 15.06 13.13 42.60
C GLU A 872 14.53 11.69 42.63
N ARG A 873 13.21 11.51 42.74
CA ARG A 873 12.55 10.20 42.70
C ARG A 873 12.84 9.44 41.40
N VAL A 874 12.79 10.11 40.25
CA VAL A 874 13.08 9.52 38.93
C VAL A 874 14.56 9.17 38.80
N LEU A 875 15.47 10.05 39.21
CA LEU A 875 16.91 9.82 39.19
C LEU A 875 17.30 8.61 40.06
N ALA A 876 16.82 8.55 41.30
CA ALA A 876 17.05 7.44 42.21
C ALA A 876 16.56 6.10 41.62
N ARG A 877 15.38 6.12 40.98
CA ARG A 877 14.83 4.94 40.29
C ARG A 877 15.71 4.49 39.14
N VAL A 878 16.19 5.40 38.28
CA VAL A 878 17.09 5.07 37.17
C VAL A 878 18.40 4.48 37.68
N VAL A 879 18.98 5.04 38.74
CA VAL A 879 20.21 4.52 39.35
C VAL A 879 19.98 3.09 39.87
N LYS A 880 18.87 2.84 40.57
CA LYS A 880 18.50 1.52 41.08
C LYS A 880 18.28 0.51 39.95
N GLU A 881 17.53 0.87 38.90
CA GLU A 881 17.29 0.02 37.73
C GLU A 881 18.58 -0.34 36.96
N GLY A 882 19.62 0.48 37.09
CA GLY A 882 20.93 0.29 36.48
C GLY A 882 21.94 -0.48 37.33
N GLN A 883 21.63 -0.83 38.59
CA GLN A 883 22.53 -1.62 39.43
C GLN A 883 22.76 -3.01 38.84
N GLY A 884 24.01 -3.48 38.83
CA GLY A 884 24.39 -4.78 38.26
C GLY A 884 24.40 -4.84 36.73
N LYS A 885 24.15 -3.72 36.03
CA LYS A 885 24.23 -3.61 34.56
C LYS A 885 25.46 -2.81 34.14
N PRO A 886 25.92 -2.95 32.88
CA PRO A 886 26.97 -2.10 32.32
C PRO A 886 26.62 -0.62 32.49
N LEU A 887 27.65 0.19 32.78
CA LEU A 887 27.48 1.62 33.00
C LEU A 887 26.96 2.27 31.71
N THR A 888 25.78 2.89 31.77
CA THR A 888 25.17 3.63 30.67
C THR A 888 25.36 5.13 30.85
N ARG A 889 25.40 5.89 29.75
CA ARG A 889 25.42 7.36 29.84
C ARG A 889 24.03 7.84 30.23
N ARG A 890 24.01 8.89 31.06
CA ARG A 890 22.80 9.40 31.70
C ARG A 890 22.79 10.92 31.64
N PHE A 891 21.70 11.48 31.13
CA PHE A 891 21.52 12.92 30.94
C PHE A 891 20.25 13.41 31.62
N ILE A 892 20.29 14.63 32.13
CA ILE A 892 19.14 15.45 32.48
C ILE A 892 19.01 16.51 31.38
N VAL A 893 17.80 16.76 30.90
CA VAL A 893 17.51 17.77 29.87
C VAL A 893 16.39 18.67 30.34
N THR A 894 16.64 19.98 30.41
CA THR A 894 15.66 21.00 30.80
C THR A 894 15.99 22.35 30.17
N GLU A 895 15.05 23.29 30.27
CA GLU A 895 15.22 24.70 29.90
C GLU A 895 15.60 25.54 31.13
N GLY A 896 16.35 26.63 30.92
CA GLY A 896 16.65 27.64 31.94
C GLY A 896 15.42 28.51 32.23
N LEU A 897 14.90 29.16 31.19
CA LEU A 897 13.55 29.75 31.16
C LEU A 897 12.67 28.89 30.26
N CYS A 898 11.58 28.35 30.82
CA CYS A 898 10.70 27.45 30.07
C CYS A 898 9.84 28.22 29.06
N GLU A 899 9.92 27.88 27.77
CA GLU A 899 9.12 28.53 26.71
C GLU A 899 7.60 28.40 26.94
N ASN A 900 7.18 27.23 27.43
CA ASN A 900 5.77 26.83 27.47
C ASN A 900 5.05 27.28 28.75
N VAL A 901 5.78 27.56 29.82
CA VAL A 901 5.24 27.93 31.14
C VAL A 901 5.72 29.30 31.60
N GLY A 902 6.90 29.71 31.13
CA GLY A 902 7.49 31.03 31.37
C GLY A 902 8.26 31.13 32.69
N ASP A 903 8.25 30.10 33.52
CA ASP A 903 8.98 30.04 34.78
C ASP A 903 10.48 29.76 34.57
N VAL A 904 11.22 29.74 35.67
CA VAL A 904 12.67 29.53 35.71
C VAL A 904 12.98 28.26 36.49
N VAL A 905 13.93 27.46 36.00
CA VAL A 905 14.37 26.24 36.69
C VAL A 905 15.09 26.56 38.00
N ASP A 906 14.94 25.72 39.03
CA ASP A 906 15.81 25.74 40.21
C ASP A 906 17.17 25.09 39.87
N LEU A 907 18.08 25.88 39.29
CA LEU A 907 19.38 25.39 38.83
C LEU A 907 20.27 24.93 39.99
N PRO A 908 20.39 25.62 41.15
CA PRO A 908 21.16 25.13 42.30
C PRO A 908 20.73 23.73 42.74
N LYS A 909 19.42 23.49 42.88
CA LYS A 909 18.91 22.17 43.28
C LYS A 909 19.14 21.12 42.20
N LEU A 910 18.96 21.49 40.94
CA LEU A 910 19.25 20.63 39.79
C LEU A 910 20.72 20.17 39.76
N ILE A 911 21.67 21.07 40.03
CA ILE A 911 23.10 20.74 40.12
C ILE A 911 23.39 19.83 41.31
N GLU A 912 22.79 20.08 42.48
CA GLU A 912 22.90 19.18 43.64
C GLU A 912 22.49 17.74 43.28
N LEU A 913 21.32 17.59 42.63
CA LEU A 913 20.79 16.29 42.21
C LEU A 913 21.62 15.64 41.11
N LYS A 914 22.06 16.42 40.13
CA LYS A 914 22.98 15.98 39.06
C LYS A 914 24.22 15.34 39.67
N LEU A 915 24.88 16.01 40.61
CA LEU A 915 26.11 15.55 41.25
C LEU A 915 25.86 14.32 42.15
N ARG A 916 24.79 14.34 42.95
CA ARG A 916 24.40 13.22 43.83
C ARG A 916 24.18 11.92 43.05
N TYR A 917 23.42 11.98 41.95
CA TYR A 917 23.04 10.79 41.17
C TYR A 917 23.97 10.53 39.96
N LYS A 918 24.98 11.39 39.73
CA LYS A 918 26.00 11.28 38.67
C LYS A 918 25.42 11.31 37.25
N PHE A 919 24.59 12.32 36.96
CA PHE A 919 24.06 12.58 35.63
C PHE A 919 24.84 13.73 34.95
N ARG A 920 24.76 13.82 33.63
CA ARG A 920 25.16 15.01 32.87
C ARG A 920 23.94 15.92 32.67
N LEU A 921 24.14 17.21 32.48
CA LEU A 921 23.09 18.19 32.27
C LEU A 921 23.26 18.85 30.90
N ILE A 922 22.17 18.81 30.12
CA ILE A 922 21.96 19.61 28.92
C ILE A 922 20.95 20.69 29.29
N LEU A 923 21.40 21.94 29.33
CA LEU A 923 20.58 23.10 29.68
C LEU A 923 20.32 23.94 28.44
N ASP A 924 19.04 24.15 28.10
CA ASP A 924 18.64 25.08 27.04
C ASP A 924 18.39 26.48 27.62
N GLU A 925 19.26 27.41 27.28
CA GLU A 925 19.26 28.81 27.66
C GLU A 925 18.73 29.73 26.55
N THR A 926 18.01 29.20 25.54
CA THR A 926 17.52 29.99 24.39
C THR A 926 16.74 31.25 24.79
N TRP A 927 15.94 31.18 25.85
CA TRP A 927 15.12 32.32 26.30
C TRP A 927 15.74 33.11 27.46
N SER A 928 16.81 32.61 28.07
CA SER A 928 17.48 33.23 29.21
C SER A 928 18.82 33.87 28.86
N TYR A 929 19.56 33.33 27.88
CA TYR A 929 20.79 33.93 27.38
C TYR A 929 20.50 35.29 26.73
N GLY A 930 21.27 36.29 27.14
CA GLY A 930 21.05 37.70 26.82
C GLY A 930 20.00 38.40 27.66
N ILE A 931 19.21 37.69 28.50
CA ILE A 931 18.07 38.25 29.26
C ILE A 931 18.32 38.22 30.77
N LEU A 932 18.66 37.05 31.30
CA LEU A 932 18.82 36.80 32.73
C LEU A 932 20.27 37.05 33.16
N GLY A 933 20.43 37.44 34.43
CA GLY A 933 21.72 37.81 35.00
C GLY A 933 22.07 39.28 34.76
N ARG A 934 23.07 39.81 35.48
CA ARG A 934 23.43 41.23 35.40
C ARG A 934 24.00 41.60 34.04
N SER A 935 24.77 40.71 33.42
CA SER A 935 25.41 40.90 32.12
C SER A 935 24.72 40.12 30.99
N GLY A 936 23.63 39.40 31.29
CA GLY A 936 22.87 38.66 30.29
C GLY A 936 23.48 37.28 29.99
N ARG A 937 24.19 36.65 30.92
CA ARG A 937 24.80 35.32 30.70
C ARG A 937 23.81 34.17 30.83
N GLY A 938 22.58 34.43 31.29
CA GLY A 938 21.55 33.43 31.44
C GLY A 938 21.26 33.06 32.90
N VAL A 939 20.65 31.89 33.10
CA VAL A 939 20.18 31.43 34.40
C VAL A 939 21.34 31.08 35.34
N THR A 940 22.49 30.68 34.78
CA THR A 940 23.74 30.46 35.53
C THR A 940 24.15 31.69 36.34
N GLU A 941 24.28 32.85 35.68
CA GLU A 941 24.59 34.13 36.35
C GLU A 941 23.44 34.58 37.26
N HIS A 942 22.19 34.39 36.84
CA HIS A 942 21.02 34.81 37.61
C HIS A 942 20.90 34.11 38.98
N GLN A 943 21.27 32.83 39.04
CA GLN A 943 21.18 32.01 40.26
C GLN A 943 22.55 31.72 40.90
N ASN A 944 23.60 32.43 40.47
CA ASN A 944 24.97 32.31 40.97
C ASN A 944 25.54 30.87 40.89
N VAL A 945 25.28 30.18 39.79
CA VAL A 945 25.80 28.84 39.51
C VAL A 945 26.97 28.96 38.53
N ASP A 946 28.11 28.36 38.89
CA ASP A 946 29.26 28.28 38.00
C ASP A 946 28.88 27.49 36.72
N PRO A 947 29.01 28.11 35.53
CA PRO A 947 28.61 27.50 34.26
C PRO A 947 29.39 26.21 33.96
N THR A 948 30.59 26.01 34.52
CA THR A 948 31.37 24.78 34.36
C THR A 948 30.72 23.55 35.00
N ASN A 949 29.73 23.75 35.89
CA ASN A 949 28.92 22.67 36.43
C ASN A 949 27.84 22.18 35.45
N ILE A 950 27.69 22.78 34.27
CA ILE A 950 26.77 22.35 33.22
C ILE A 950 27.59 21.75 32.09
N ASP A 951 27.26 20.53 31.64
CA ASP A 951 28.06 19.87 30.60
C ASP A 951 27.83 20.52 29.23
N MET A 952 26.58 20.86 28.92
CA MET A 952 26.21 21.48 27.64
C MET A 952 25.21 22.61 27.89
N ILE A 953 25.64 23.84 27.60
CA ILE A 953 24.80 25.03 27.57
C ILE A 953 24.41 25.27 26.11
N ILE A 954 23.13 25.22 25.79
CA ILE A 954 22.63 25.39 24.43
C ILE A 954 21.79 26.66 24.38
N GLY A 955 21.91 27.48 23.34
CA GLY A 955 21.08 28.68 23.22
C GLY A 955 20.81 29.09 21.79
N GLY A 956 19.67 29.75 21.57
CA GLY A 956 19.34 30.42 20.33
C GLY A 956 20.01 31.79 20.22
N LEU A 957 20.50 32.11 19.03
CA LEU A 957 20.92 33.46 18.62
C LEU A 957 19.78 34.22 17.92
N ALA A 958 18.66 33.54 17.64
CA ALA A 958 17.44 34.17 17.17
C ALA A 958 16.67 34.78 18.36
N GLY A 959 16.29 36.05 18.26
CA GLY A 959 15.64 36.79 19.36
C GLY A 959 16.53 37.91 19.88
N CYS A 960 16.98 37.79 21.14
CA CYS A 960 17.75 38.83 21.84
C CYS A 960 19.06 39.21 21.15
N MET A 961 19.74 38.24 20.52
CA MET A 961 21.01 38.49 19.83
C MET A 961 20.84 39.12 18.44
N ALA A 962 19.60 39.45 18.04
CA ALA A 962 19.25 40.08 16.76
C ALA A 962 19.87 39.40 15.52
N SER A 963 20.13 38.10 15.61
CA SER A 963 20.82 37.30 14.61
C SER A 963 19.97 36.08 14.22
N GLY A 964 20.58 35.07 13.61
CA GLY A 964 20.03 33.74 13.38
C GLY A 964 21.01 32.67 13.86
N GLY A 965 20.52 31.44 14.01
CA GLY A 965 21.34 30.33 14.46
C GLY A 965 21.25 30.03 15.96
N GLY A 966 22.09 29.12 16.42
CA GLY A 966 22.18 28.73 17.82
C GLY A 966 23.61 28.34 18.17
N PHE A 967 23.85 28.02 19.43
CA PHE A 967 25.16 27.62 19.90
C PHE A 967 25.07 26.47 20.91
N CYS A 968 26.17 25.74 21.07
CA CYS A 968 26.39 24.85 22.20
C CYS A 968 27.76 25.16 22.80
N ALA A 969 27.81 25.42 24.10
CA ALA A 969 29.02 25.78 24.82
C ALA A 969 29.27 24.81 25.98
N GLY A 970 30.55 24.59 26.30
CA GLY A 970 30.99 23.61 27.29
C GLY A 970 32.51 23.45 27.25
N THR A 971 32.99 22.22 27.46
CA THR A 971 34.42 21.91 27.31
C THR A 971 34.82 21.78 25.85
N SER A 972 36.12 21.91 25.56
CA SER A 972 36.66 21.73 24.22
C SER A 972 36.35 20.33 23.65
N GLU A 973 36.35 19.28 24.47
CA GLU A 973 36.01 17.92 24.02
C GLU A 973 34.55 17.81 23.57
N ILE A 974 33.64 18.52 24.24
CA ILE A 974 32.22 18.56 23.88
C ILE A 974 32.04 19.30 22.56
N VAL A 975 32.77 20.40 22.34
CA VAL A 975 32.72 21.16 21.09
C VAL A 975 33.30 20.34 19.93
N GLU A 976 34.50 19.77 20.09
CA GLU A 976 35.16 19.02 19.02
C GLU A 976 34.41 17.74 18.66
N HIS A 977 33.81 17.05 19.63
CA HIS A 977 32.96 15.89 19.35
C HIS A 977 31.74 16.27 18.51
N GLN A 978 31.13 17.44 18.74
CA GLN A 978 30.00 17.92 17.94
C GLN A 978 30.41 18.25 16.51
N ARG A 979 31.59 18.83 16.27
CA ARG A 979 32.06 19.15 14.92
C ARG A 979 32.08 17.91 14.01
N LEU A 980 32.34 16.74 14.59
CA LEU A 980 32.39 15.45 13.89
C LEU A 980 31.05 14.71 13.83
N SER A 981 30.13 14.95 14.76
CA SER A 981 28.99 14.06 14.98
C SER A 981 27.61 14.71 15.00
N ALA A 982 27.51 16.04 15.14
CA ALA A 982 26.25 16.74 15.18
C ALA A 982 25.69 16.96 13.77
N SER A 983 24.54 16.35 13.47
CA SER A 983 23.97 16.34 12.10
C SER A 983 23.76 17.73 11.51
N ALA A 984 23.19 18.68 12.27
CA ALA A 984 22.99 20.05 11.78
C ALA A 984 24.30 20.83 11.60
N TYR A 985 25.41 20.39 12.20
CA TYR A 985 26.72 21.00 11.96
C TYR A 985 27.38 20.40 10.71
N THR A 986 27.36 19.08 10.58
CA THR A 986 28.04 18.38 9.47
C THR A 986 27.30 18.52 8.13
N PHE A 987 25.97 18.56 8.14
CA PHE A 987 25.14 18.44 6.93
C PHE A 987 24.30 19.68 6.60
N SER A 988 24.47 20.80 7.31
CA SER A 988 23.87 22.09 6.97
C SER A 988 24.94 23.08 6.56
N ALA A 989 24.60 24.03 5.68
CA ALA A 989 25.47 25.19 5.43
C ALA A 989 25.73 25.95 6.74
N ALA A 990 26.92 26.53 6.86
CA ALA A 990 27.30 27.36 8.00
C ALA A 990 26.41 28.61 8.11
N LEU A 991 26.40 29.22 9.30
CA LEU A 991 25.68 30.46 9.55
C LEU A 991 26.16 31.54 8.56
N PRO A 992 25.31 32.41 8.00
CA PRO A 992 25.79 33.57 7.25
C PRO A 992 26.76 34.44 8.05
N ALA A 993 27.86 34.87 7.41
CA ALA A 993 28.89 35.73 8.02
C ALA A 993 28.31 36.94 8.74
N LEU A 994 27.35 37.62 8.09
CA LEU A 994 26.67 38.78 8.64
C LEU A 994 25.95 38.47 9.97
N LEU A 995 25.38 37.27 10.11
CA LEU A 995 24.68 36.85 11.32
C LEU A 995 25.67 36.47 12.42
N ALA A 996 26.77 35.79 12.08
CA ALA A 996 27.85 35.51 13.04
C ALA A 996 28.43 36.80 13.64
N THR A 997 28.71 37.80 12.79
CA THR A 997 29.16 39.13 13.22
C THR A 997 28.10 39.84 14.04
N THR A 998 26.84 39.88 13.61
CA THR A 998 25.78 40.54 14.38
C THR A 998 25.61 39.93 15.77
N ALA A 999 25.71 38.60 15.92
CA ALA A 999 25.63 37.95 17.23
C ALA A 999 26.79 38.36 18.14
N SER A 1000 28.02 38.37 17.60
CA SER A 1000 29.24 38.81 18.32
C SER A 1000 29.13 40.28 18.75
N GLU A 1001 28.77 41.18 17.84
CA GLU A 1001 28.63 42.62 18.14
C GLU A 1001 27.46 42.88 19.12
N THR A 1002 26.40 42.08 19.08
CA THR A 1002 25.30 42.20 20.07
C THR A 1002 25.77 41.79 21.47
N VAL A 1003 26.61 40.76 21.59
CA VAL A 1003 27.23 40.40 22.88
C VAL A 1003 28.09 41.55 23.39
N THR A 1004 28.89 42.18 22.54
CA THR A 1004 29.68 43.36 22.90
C THR A 1004 28.81 44.50 23.39
N LEU A 1005 27.71 44.84 22.69
CA LEU A 1005 26.79 45.90 23.11
C LEU A 1005 26.16 45.64 24.48
N LEU A 1006 25.80 44.39 24.78
CA LEU A 1006 25.26 44.02 26.10
C LEU A 1006 26.30 44.14 27.22
N GLN A 1007 27.58 43.92 26.91
CA GLN A 1007 28.69 44.08 27.86
C GLN A 1007 29.05 45.56 28.09
N GLU A 1008 29.04 46.37 27.03
CA GLU A 1008 29.38 47.79 27.08
C GLU A 1008 28.26 48.63 27.70
N ASP A 1009 26.99 48.31 27.43
CA ASP A 1009 25.83 49.02 27.99
C ASP A 1009 24.84 48.08 28.73
N PRO A 1010 25.15 47.70 29.99
CA PRO A 1010 24.24 46.92 30.82
C PRO A 1010 22.92 47.66 31.18
N SER A 1011 22.82 48.98 30.94
CA SER A 1011 21.61 49.75 31.29
C SER A 1011 20.40 49.34 30.44
N ILE A 1012 20.64 48.77 29.25
CA ILE A 1012 19.61 48.23 28.35
C ILE A 1012 18.85 47.08 29.02
N ILE A 1013 19.56 46.20 29.75
CA ILE A 1013 18.95 45.08 30.51
C ILE A 1013 18.11 45.64 31.66
N ALA A 1014 18.62 46.65 32.38
CA ALA A 1014 17.88 47.30 33.47
C ALA A 1014 16.59 47.96 32.96
N THR A 1015 16.65 48.67 31.83
CA THR A 1015 15.50 49.30 31.19
C THR A 1015 14.43 48.28 30.80
N LEU A 1016 14.84 47.13 30.24
CA LEU A 1016 13.92 46.05 29.94
C LEU A 1016 13.21 45.54 31.21
N ARG A 1017 13.94 45.31 32.31
CA ARG A 1017 13.36 44.89 33.60
C ARG A 1017 12.36 45.89 34.15
N GLU A 1018 12.66 47.18 34.05
CA GLU A 1018 11.73 48.24 34.45
C GLU A 1018 10.43 48.19 33.63
N ASN A 1019 10.54 47.97 32.31
CA ASN A 1019 9.39 47.82 31.44
C ASN A 1019 8.59 46.54 31.75
N ILE A 1020 9.26 45.42 32.04
CA ILE A 1020 8.59 44.18 32.49
C ILE A 1020 7.79 44.43 33.75
N LYS A 1021 8.39 45.09 34.75
CA LYS A 1021 7.72 45.45 36.00
C LYS A 1021 6.53 46.39 35.75
N ALA A 1022 6.69 47.38 34.88
CA ALA A 1022 5.66 48.36 34.56
C ALA A 1022 4.43 47.73 33.91
N ILE A 1023 4.61 46.88 32.89
CA ILE A 1023 3.49 46.21 32.21
C ILE A 1023 2.85 45.15 33.11
N ARG A 1024 3.65 44.38 33.86
CA ARG A 1024 3.16 43.38 34.82
C ARG A 1024 2.23 44.02 35.84
N ALA A 1025 2.61 45.16 36.42
CA ALA A 1025 1.78 45.90 37.38
C ALA A 1025 0.44 46.38 36.79
N GLN A 1026 0.32 46.53 35.47
CA GLN A 1026 -0.96 46.85 34.82
C GLN A 1026 -1.85 45.63 34.56
N LEU A 1027 -1.27 44.44 34.47
CA LEU A 1027 -1.95 43.20 34.11
C LEU A 1027 -2.31 42.35 35.34
N ASP A 1028 -1.33 42.02 36.19
CA ASP A 1028 -1.48 41.14 37.36
C ASP A 1028 -0.89 41.86 38.59
N PRO A 1029 -1.68 42.12 39.67
CA PRO A 1029 -3.00 41.56 40.01
C PRO A 1029 -4.22 42.37 39.57
N ARG A 1030 -4.05 43.43 38.76
CA ARG A 1030 -5.16 44.34 38.40
C ARG A 1030 -6.25 43.71 37.51
N SER A 1031 -5.98 42.59 36.85
CA SER A 1031 -6.97 41.87 36.04
C SER A 1031 -7.68 40.82 36.89
N ASP A 1032 -9.01 40.84 36.84
CA ASP A 1032 -9.83 39.82 37.51
C ASP A 1032 -9.74 38.47 36.81
N TRP A 1033 -9.36 38.43 35.53
CA TRP A 1033 -9.56 37.28 34.65
C TRP A 1033 -8.33 36.40 34.41
N ILE A 1034 -7.13 36.97 34.50
CA ILE A 1034 -5.88 36.31 34.11
C ILE A 1034 -4.84 36.38 35.24
N ARG A 1035 -3.84 35.50 35.18
CA ARG A 1035 -2.62 35.54 35.99
C ARG A 1035 -1.40 35.37 35.09
N ILE A 1036 -0.25 35.90 35.50
CA ILE A 1036 1.02 35.71 34.78
C ILE A 1036 1.76 34.52 35.37
N THR A 1037 2.07 33.51 34.55
CA THR A 1037 2.89 32.35 34.97
C THR A 1037 4.38 32.61 34.89
N SER A 1038 4.81 33.53 34.01
CA SER A 1038 6.22 33.77 33.76
C SER A 1038 7.00 34.23 35.00
N ALA A 1039 8.31 33.99 35.05
CA ALA A 1039 9.20 34.53 36.07
C ALA A 1039 9.23 36.08 36.07
N LEU A 1040 9.66 36.69 37.17
CA LEU A 1040 9.61 38.15 37.36
C LEU A 1040 10.41 38.94 36.32
N ASP A 1041 11.58 38.43 35.95
CA ASP A 1041 12.48 39.05 34.98
C ASP A 1041 12.32 38.49 33.55
N ASN A 1042 11.32 37.63 33.32
CA ASN A 1042 11.05 37.07 31.99
C ASN A 1042 10.31 38.10 31.11
N PRO A 1043 10.88 38.55 29.98
CA PRO A 1043 10.25 39.51 29.08
C PRO A 1043 9.11 38.90 28.25
N VAL A 1044 8.97 37.58 28.23
CA VAL A 1044 7.87 36.86 27.59
C VAL A 1044 6.82 36.55 28.65
N LEU A 1045 5.81 37.41 28.76
CA LEU A 1045 4.74 37.26 29.73
C LEU A 1045 3.65 36.35 29.15
N LEU A 1046 3.44 35.21 29.81
CA LEU A 1046 2.36 34.28 29.52
C LEU A 1046 1.18 34.57 30.45
N LEU A 1047 0.09 35.07 29.87
CA LEU A 1047 -1.15 35.40 30.57
C LEU A 1047 -2.12 34.23 30.42
N VAL A 1048 -2.28 33.45 31.48
CA VAL A 1048 -3.25 32.34 31.52
C VAL A 1048 -4.54 32.79 32.20
N LEU A 1049 -5.68 32.21 31.82
CA LEU A 1049 -6.93 32.42 32.54
C LEU A 1049 -6.80 31.87 33.96
N LYS A 1050 -7.38 32.55 34.95
CA LYS A 1050 -7.43 32.03 36.33
C LYS A 1050 -8.26 30.76 36.36
N ASP A 1051 -7.86 29.77 37.16
CA ASP A 1051 -8.52 28.47 37.22
C ASP A 1051 -10.00 28.58 37.60
N GLN A 1052 -10.35 29.51 38.50
CA GLN A 1052 -11.73 29.82 38.87
C GLN A 1052 -12.56 30.27 37.65
N VAL A 1053 -12.01 31.11 36.77
CA VAL A 1053 -12.71 31.61 35.57
C VAL A 1053 -12.97 30.48 34.58
N VAL A 1054 -12.01 29.56 34.43
CA VAL A 1054 -12.14 28.39 33.57
C VAL A 1054 -13.19 27.43 34.11
N GLN A 1055 -13.18 27.17 35.42
CA GLN A 1055 -14.12 26.29 36.10
C GLN A 1055 -15.54 26.85 36.11
N ASP A 1056 -15.73 28.11 36.51
CA ASP A 1056 -17.04 28.77 36.60
C ASP A 1056 -17.77 28.80 35.26
N ARG A 1057 -17.02 28.99 34.16
CA ARG A 1057 -17.57 29.07 32.80
C ARG A 1057 -17.54 27.75 32.03
N GLY A 1058 -17.00 26.68 32.62
CA GLY A 1058 -16.85 25.38 31.98
C GLY A 1058 -16.10 25.43 30.65
N LEU A 1059 -15.06 26.27 30.53
CA LEU A 1059 -14.37 26.51 29.26
C LEU A 1059 -13.50 25.32 28.86
N THR A 1060 -13.84 24.67 27.76
CA THR A 1060 -12.96 23.67 27.13
C THR A 1060 -11.66 24.32 26.64
N ARG A 1061 -10.60 23.53 26.47
CA ARG A 1061 -9.31 24.04 25.96
C ARG A 1061 -9.43 24.76 24.61
N LEU A 1062 -10.25 24.23 23.70
CA LEU A 1062 -10.51 24.87 22.41
C LEU A 1062 -11.23 26.21 22.56
N GLU A 1063 -12.21 26.28 23.46
CA GLU A 1063 -12.90 27.54 23.78
C GLU A 1063 -11.96 28.57 24.41
N GLN A 1064 -11.01 28.14 25.25
CA GLN A 1064 -9.95 29.01 25.77
C GLN A 1064 -9.08 29.57 24.64
N GLU A 1065 -8.62 28.73 23.70
CA GLU A 1065 -7.83 29.18 22.53
C GLU A 1065 -8.61 30.19 21.67
N MET A 1066 -9.89 29.93 21.40
CA MET A 1066 -10.75 30.84 20.64
C MET A 1066 -11.00 32.16 21.38
N LEU A 1067 -11.21 32.12 22.70
CA LEU A 1067 -11.40 33.30 23.54
C LEU A 1067 -10.14 34.15 23.56
N LEU A 1068 -8.97 33.54 23.74
CA LEU A 1068 -7.69 34.25 23.73
C LEU A 1068 -7.39 34.81 22.33
N GLN A 1069 -7.77 34.13 21.25
CA GLN A 1069 -7.69 34.67 19.90
C GLN A 1069 -8.55 35.93 19.73
N ASP A 1070 -9.78 35.95 20.26
CA ASP A 1070 -10.61 37.17 20.27
C ASP A 1070 -9.92 38.30 21.06
N CYS A 1071 -9.22 38.01 22.17
CA CYS A 1071 -8.43 39.00 22.92
C CYS A 1071 -7.25 39.56 22.11
N VAL A 1072 -6.61 38.74 21.28
CA VAL A 1072 -5.55 39.18 20.34
C VAL A 1072 -6.13 40.15 19.32
N GLU A 1073 -7.28 39.80 18.73
CA GLU A 1073 -7.98 40.65 17.76
C GLU A 1073 -8.41 41.98 18.37
N GLU A 1074 -9.00 41.95 19.58
CA GLU A 1074 -9.43 43.16 20.28
C GLU A 1074 -8.25 44.06 20.70
N SER A 1075 -7.12 43.46 21.08
CA SER A 1075 -5.89 44.23 21.36
C SER A 1075 -5.37 44.91 20.09
N LEU A 1076 -5.37 44.21 18.96
CA LEU A 1076 -4.94 44.74 17.67
C LEU A 1076 -5.85 45.87 17.17
N ASN A 1077 -7.17 45.75 17.37
CA ASN A 1077 -8.15 46.81 17.07
C ASN A 1077 -7.82 48.11 17.83
N ASN A 1078 -7.23 47.99 19.01
CA ASN A 1078 -6.77 49.08 19.85
C ASN A 1078 -5.27 49.42 19.65
N ASN A 1079 -4.69 49.02 18.51
CA ASN A 1079 -3.31 49.28 18.08
C ASN A 1079 -2.22 48.67 18.97
N VAL A 1080 -2.49 47.55 19.65
CA VAL A 1080 -1.48 46.77 20.39
C VAL A 1080 -1.43 45.36 19.81
N LEU A 1081 -0.31 45.01 19.17
CA LEU A 1081 -0.08 43.72 18.58
C LEU A 1081 0.51 42.76 19.62
N ILE A 1082 -0.25 41.73 19.98
CA ILE A 1082 0.16 40.60 20.84
C ILE A 1082 -0.10 39.30 20.08
N THR A 1083 0.25 38.16 20.67
CA THR A 1083 -0.09 36.85 20.10
C THR A 1083 -0.54 35.88 21.20
N ARG A 1084 -0.92 34.68 20.81
CA ARG A 1084 -1.20 33.57 21.73
C ARG A 1084 0.02 32.66 21.82
N LEU A 1085 0.12 31.91 22.91
CA LEU A 1085 1.10 30.83 23.03
C LEU A 1085 0.72 29.75 22.03
N LYS A 1086 1.46 29.66 20.92
CA LYS A 1086 1.24 28.63 19.92
C LYS A 1086 1.93 27.35 20.38
N SER A 1087 1.17 26.28 20.52
CA SER A 1087 1.70 24.94 20.74
C SER A 1087 1.56 24.10 19.47
N MET A 1088 2.51 23.20 19.24
CA MET A 1088 2.47 22.36 18.05
C MET A 1088 1.35 21.30 18.17
N PRO A 1089 0.66 20.97 17.05
CA PRO A 1089 -0.30 19.89 17.02
C PRO A 1089 0.38 18.56 17.35
N ILE A 1090 -0.37 17.64 17.97
CA ILE A 1090 0.15 16.33 18.37
C ILE A 1090 0.74 15.63 17.13
N GLY A 1091 1.92 15.02 17.30
CA GLY A 1091 2.69 14.45 16.19
C GLY A 1091 1.85 13.52 15.30
N PRO A 1092 2.03 13.56 13.96
CA PRO A 1092 1.26 12.74 13.05
C PRO A 1092 1.39 11.25 13.40
N GLY A 1093 0.24 10.59 13.56
CA GLY A 1093 0.16 9.17 13.95
C GLY A 1093 -0.14 8.90 15.44
N SER A 1094 -0.23 9.94 16.28
CA SER A 1094 -0.59 9.82 17.69
C SER A 1094 -2.08 9.49 17.85
N THR A 1095 -2.41 8.52 18.70
CA THR A 1095 -3.81 8.16 18.97
C THR A 1095 -4.44 9.16 19.93
N PRO A 1096 -5.78 9.31 19.99
CA PRO A 1096 -6.45 10.16 20.99
C PRO A 1096 -6.03 9.85 22.44
N ARG A 1097 -5.67 8.59 22.73
CA ARG A 1097 -5.11 8.19 24.04
C ARG A 1097 -3.67 8.63 24.26
N ASP A 1098 -2.88 8.78 23.21
CA ASP A 1098 -1.53 9.33 23.30
C ASP A 1098 -1.59 10.85 23.51
N VAL A 1099 -2.55 11.50 22.84
CA VAL A 1099 -2.88 12.93 23.02
C VAL A 1099 -3.27 13.25 24.46
N GLU A 1100 -4.11 12.42 25.08
CA GLU A 1100 -4.54 12.57 26.49
C GLU A 1100 -3.41 12.31 27.49
N LYS A 1101 -2.39 11.53 27.11
CA LYS A 1101 -1.25 11.19 27.99
C LYS A 1101 -0.08 12.15 27.87
N GLU A 1102 0.00 12.90 26.77
CA GLU A 1102 1.13 13.80 26.51
C GLU A 1102 0.91 15.15 27.18
N TRP A 1103 1.94 15.67 27.87
CA TRP A 1103 1.87 16.99 28.49
C TRP A 1103 1.70 18.07 27.42
N GLN A 1104 0.75 18.98 27.63
CA GLN A 1104 0.46 20.09 26.74
C GLN A 1104 0.45 21.42 27.52
N PRO A 1105 0.94 22.52 26.92
CA PRO A 1105 0.97 23.82 27.58
C PRO A 1105 -0.44 24.34 27.85
N GLN A 1106 -0.62 25.16 28.87
CA GLN A 1106 -1.89 25.84 29.09
C GLN A 1106 -2.11 26.93 28.02
N PRO A 1107 -3.32 27.09 27.48
CA PRO A 1107 -3.62 28.22 26.58
C PRO A 1107 -3.32 29.56 27.26
N ALA A 1108 -2.54 30.40 26.60
CA ALA A 1108 -2.11 31.70 27.15
C ALA A 1108 -2.04 32.78 26.07
N LEU A 1109 -2.22 34.04 26.45
CA LEU A 1109 -1.72 35.17 25.65
C LEU A 1109 -0.23 35.34 25.91
N LYS A 1110 0.52 35.61 24.84
CA LYS A 1110 1.96 35.86 24.89
C LYS A 1110 2.23 37.33 24.59
N VAL A 1111 2.82 38.03 25.56
CA VAL A 1111 3.19 39.44 25.48
C VAL A 1111 4.71 39.56 25.65
N CYS A 1112 5.39 39.95 24.57
CA CYS A 1112 6.83 40.11 24.53
C CYS A 1112 7.21 41.58 24.79
N VAL A 1113 7.77 41.86 25.97
CA VAL A 1113 8.15 43.19 26.43
C VAL A 1113 9.46 43.64 25.77
N THR A 1114 9.62 44.93 25.49
CA THR A 1114 10.82 45.49 24.85
C THR A 1114 11.30 46.74 25.55
N SER A 1115 12.62 46.99 25.55
CA SER A 1115 13.23 48.24 26.03
C SER A 1115 13.01 49.42 25.07
N GLY A 1116 12.61 49.15 23.82
CA GLY A 1116 12.37 50.18 22.81
C GLY A 1116 11.07 50.98 22.99
N LEU A 1117 10.33 50.75 24.08
CA LEU A 1117 9.16 51.53 24.48
C LEU A 1117 9.47 52.32 25.75
N THR A 1118 8.94 53.54 25.82
CA THR A 1118 8.99 54.30 27.08
C THR A 1118 8.10 53.64 28.13
N LYS A 1119 8.43 53.81 29.41
CA LYS A 1119 7.60 53.30 30.53
C LYS A 1119 6.11 53.66 30.40
N LYS A 1120 5.81 54.89 29.98
CA LYS A 1120 4.43 55.37 29.77
C LYS A 1120 3.72 54.64 28.63
N GLU A 1121 4.42 54.34 27.53
CA GLU A 1121 3.87 53.56 26.43
C GLU A 1121 3.64 52.10 26.85
N THR A 1122 4.57 51.53 27.61
CA THR A 1122 4.48 50.19 28.18
C THR A 1122 3.27 50.04 29.12
N GLU A 1123 3.06 50.99 30.03
CA GLU A 1123 1.89 51.03 30.92
C GLU A 1123 0.57 51.20 30.15
N LYS A 1124 0.57 52.06 29.12
CA LYS A 1124 -0.59 52.24 28.23
C LYS A 1124 -0.92 50.95 27.49
N ALA A 1125 0.07 50.25 26.94
CA ALA A 1125 -0.13 48.98 26.26
C ALA A 1125 -0.69 47.90 27.21
N GLY A 1126 -0.16 47.79 28.43
CA GLY A 1126 -0.71 46.90 29.46
C GLY A 1126 -2.17 47.21 29.81
N THR A 1127 -2.53 48.49 29.88
CA THR A 1127 -3.92 48.92 30.11
C THR A 1127 -4.84 48.52 28.96
N VAL A 1128 -4.38 48.67 27.71
CA VAL A 1128 -5.13 48.26 26.51
C VAL A 1128 -5.36 46.75 26.50
N ILE A 1129 -4.33 45.95 26.78
CA ILE A 1129 -4.43 44.48 26.84
C ILE A 1129 -5.44 44.07 27.94
N ARG A 1130 -5.35 44.67 29.14
CA ARG A 1130 -6.32 44.39 30.23
C ARG A 1130 -7.76 44.74 29.83
N HIS A 1131 -7.94 45.87 29.16
CA HIS A 1131 -9.27 46.30 28.70
C HIS A 1131 -9.82 45.35 27.63
N ALA A 1132 -9.00 44.97 26.64
CA ALA A 1132 -9.37 44.01 25.60
C ALA A 1132 -9.83 42.68 26.19
N ILE A 1133 -9.06 42.12 27.15
CA ILE A 1133 -9.42 40.91 27.88
C ILE A 1133 -10.78 41.07 28.56
N THR A 1134 -10.99 42.17 29.28
CA THR A 1134 -12.25 42.45 29.99
C THR A 1134 -13.44 42.57 29.03
N THR A 1135 -13.25 43.26 27.90
CA THR A 1135 -14.28 43.45 26.87
C THR A 1135 -14.70 42.11 26.26
N VAL A 1136 -13.74 41.26 25.89
CA VAL A 1136 -14.01 39.94 25.30
C VAL A 1136 -14.72 39.03 26.31
N LEU A 1137 -14.25 38.96 27.55
CA LEU A 1137 -14.85 38.13 28.60
C LEU A 1137 -16.23 38.62 29.06
N LYS A 1138 -16.56 39.90 28.86
CA LYS A 1138 -17.90 40.45 29.09
C LYS A 1138 -18.80 40.41 27.85
N SER A 1139 -18.30 39.96 26.70
CA SER A 1139 -19.10 39.88 25.48
C SER A 1139 -20.16 38.77 25.57
N LYS A 1140 -21.30 38.97 24.90
CA LYS A 1140 -22.39 37.98 24.83
C LYS A 1140 -21.94 36.61 24.31
N LYS A 1141 -20.89 36.57 23.48
CA LYS A 1141 -20.32 35.33 22.93
C LYS A 1141 -19.77 34.41 24.03
N TRP A 1142 -19.19 34.99 25.08
CA TRP A 1142 -18.49 34.27 26.14
C TRP A 1142 -19.18 34.33 27.51
N GLN A 1143 -20.32 35.02 27.60
CA GLN A 1143 -21.24 34.95 28.74
C GLN A 1143 -22.08 33.67 28.60
N ARG A 1144 -21.67 32.60 29.28
CA ARG A 1144 -22.48 31.40 29.49
C ARG A 1144 -23.00 31.37 30.91
#